data_AF-A0A3C1A1W7-F1
#
_entry.id   AF-A0A3C1A1W7-F1
#
_cell.length_a   1.000
_cell.length_b   1.000
_cell.length_c   1.000
_cell.angle_alpha   90.00
_cell.angle_beta   90.00
_cell.angle_gamma   90.00
#
_symmetry.space_group_name_H-M   'P 1'
#
loop_
_entity.id
_entity.type
_entity.pdbx_description
1 polymer ?
#
loop_
_entity_poly.entity_id
_entity_poly.type
_entity_poly.pdbx_seq_one_letter_code
_entity_poly.pdbx_strand_id
1 'polypeptide(L)'
;MQVSPVLTRGISRHILILRMNGQKRPSKNGAILCFLLLILLGVSPSTEALERGALSEMRLTDDGHSYFAAWSPDGSEILVTRPGEVVKSGEGWQTIFDLWLLSADGEAAIKLTGNAAYPVFSPDGEEIAYLSFQGEGKGQVWLLDLDSAQPKAIAPADWGFPPVWLPDGRLAFARRGRLVLADRQGREELKAVTLTAGRPFQLSPTGERVVSSDGLTLRVEGVNGTKPKTLSHQALVGPAAWSPNGTQLAYIVVGDQLQSQLWVTDVDGSARLLLAESENEHFGQPTWSPHGGTIAFSRCPRGSGAAQACDIWLIGSDGKGLRNLTPGDREESAPVWSPDGRYLAFQRDRDVWLLDVERAETLAAKPTQPLPESGSLSLLASLRDPAKAEETFTTTSLGLPAAFHLLPPATIRVYATGLNYYRPGVPAGRIDTFDFETYVKYVVNCEMPHTWMAEALKAQGVAARTYGWYYILNNYRLRSNKWDVTDWTSDQCIRPVSFPEVNVAVDTTRGQYLWHNGWDDGAPPLDSPIIAMYSANNGDPTRTRSDNPARFPYLKAVNDPVSFGDTRYGHGWGLSQWGAQRWASWHGWNYQQILTHYYTDVTVEAPAESGGDFKPPVASVVLPWSDFYLTTNRSLILANASDGNSGMKQVDFWARYDDGGGINWHLLATDTEGGDGWSYLWDLSSLPNQPLTEGSIQIAINAIDRVDNVQLDSSRVAFVGLDRVAPTGTVGAYQNPDNPSTVALFSSASDEGGSGLQKMAISHDWIWEGEDLPHEANSGVKVYDQSALNGYAWQGRAGVDSPGYWYGPYTFRLSPGHAYRAYFRLKTSNVNTTEVVAILDAVDHTTDSQGRFVLRQLGLLCLRGIDFRESNVYQEFGVDLNYTDQGTLGLEFRTYFTSVADLALDRVLVVTYPEPYKDAITMQLAEGETLGNLRIKFIDGAGNVSADSIPTPLTLSNKFYLPFIAK
;
A
#
# COMPACT_ATOMS: atom_id res chain seq x y z
N MET A 1 -38.26 -31.72 48.36
CA MET A 1 -36.98 -30.99 48.33
C MET A 1 -36.02 -31.67 49.28
N GLN A 2 -34.92 -32.20 48.76
CA GLN A 2 -33.75 -32.55 49.57
C GLN A 2 -32.61 -31.65 49.09
N VAL A 3 -31.87 -31.06 50.03
CA VAL A 3 -30.67 -30.28 49.78
C VAL A 3 -29.52 -31.04 50.41
N SER A 4 -28.49 -31.36 49.62
CA SER A 4 -27.18 -31.77 50.14
C SER A 4 -26.07 -31.00 49.41
N PRO A 5 -25.05 -30.50 50.11
CA PRO A 5 -24.03 -29.61 49.58
C PRO A 5 -22.77 -30.37 49.11
N VAL A 6 -22.12 -29.92 48.05
CA VAL A 6 -20.71 -30.25 47.78
C VAL A 6 -19.91 -28.94 47.62
N LEU A 7 -18.76 -28.95 48.29
CA LEU A 7 -17.89 -27.86 48.70
C LEU A 7 -17.32 -26.97 47.59
N THR A 8 -17.22 -25.68 47.94
CA THR A 8 -16.57 -24.55 47.27
C THR A 8 -15.09 -24.41 47.59
N ARG A 9 -14.32 -23.86 46.64
CA ARG A 9 -13.22 -22.87 46.82
C ARG A 9 -13.14 -22.04 45.53
N GLY A 10 -13.41 -20.73 45.45
CA GLY A 10 -13.92 -19.76 46.41
C GLY A 10 -14.37 -18.45 45.71
N ILE A 11 -15.38 -17.80 46.32
CA ILE A 11 -15.78 -16.35 46.30
C ILE A 11 -16.28 -15.78 44.95
N SER A 12 -17.51 -15.24 44.73
CA SER A 12 -18.76 -15.12 45.50
C SER A 12 -19.91 -14.57 44.60
N ARG A 13 -21.01 -15.32 44.44
CA ARG A 13 -22.44 -14.92 44.64
C ARG A 13 -23.33 -16.14 44.29
N HIS A 14 -24.24 -16.50 45.19
CA HIS A 14 -25.10 -17.70 45.07
C HIS A 14 -26.41 -17.34 44.35
N ILE A 15 -26.74 -18.04 43.26
CA ILE A 15 -28.11 -18.09 42.71
C ILE A 15 -28.72 -19.44 43.09
N LEU A 16 -29.88 -19.40 43.73
CA LEU A 16 -30.66 -20.56 44.14
C LEU A 16 -31.57 -20.99 42.97
N ILE A 17 -31.20 -22.04 42.23
CA ILE A 17 -32.05 -22.56 41.14
C ILE A 17 -33.13 -23.47 41.73
N LEU A 18 -34.38 -23.00 41.73
CA LEU A 18 -35.56 -23.82 42.03
C LEU A 18 -36.07 -24.51 40.75
N ARG A 19 -35.61 -25.73 40.46
CA ARG A 19 -36.28 -26.61 39.48
C ARG A 19 -37.53 -27.22 40.10
N MET A 20 -38.71 -26.81 39.63
CA MET A 20 -39.93 -27.60 39.81
C MET A 20 -39.97 -28.69 38.74
N ASN A 21 -39.87 -29.95 39.17
CA ASN A 21 -39.97 -31.10 38.29
C ASN A 21 -41.34 -31.14 37.57
N GLY A 22 -41.32 -31.13 36.24
CA GLY A 22 -42.32 -31.87 35.44
C GLY A 22 -43.44 -31.10 34.73
N GLN A 23 -43.42 -29.77 34.60
CA GLN A 23 -44.40 -29.05 33.76
C GLN A 23 -43.73 -27.96 32.91
N LYS A 24 -43.90 -28.03 31.59
CA LYS A 24 -43.49 -27.01 30.62
C LYS A 24 -44.41 -25.77 30.80
N ARG A 25 -43.85 -24.72 31.41
CA ARG A 25 -44.40 -23.37 31.70
C ARG A 25 -45.36 -23.25 32.90
N PRO A 26 -45.14 -22.28 33.82
CA PRO A 26 -46.10 -21.98 34.88
C PRO A 26 -47.29 -21.18 34.33
N SER A 27 -48.49 -21.42 34.88
CA SER A 27 -49.65 -20.55 34.61
C SER A 27 -49.43 -19.16 35.24
N LYS A 28 -50.11 -18.12 34.73
CA LYS A 28 -50.00 -16.73 35.22
C LYS A 28 -50.11 -16.59 36.75
N ASN A 29 -50.87 -17.48 37.40
CA ASN A 29 -51.02 -17.47 38.86
C ASN A 29 -49.81 -18.05 39.61
N GLY A 30 -49.06 -18.97 39.01
CA GLY A 30 -47.83 -19.53 39.59
C GLY A 30 -46.65 -18.54 39.56
N ALA A 31 -46.56 -17.71 38.52
CA ALA A 31 -45.57 -16.64 38.43
C ALA A 31 -45.79 -15.56 39.51
N ILE A 32 -47.06 -15.20 39.77
CA ILE A 32 -47.42 -14.24 40.82
C ILE A 32 -47.07 -14.78 42.22
N LEU A 33 -47.24 -16.09 42.45
CA LEU A 33 -46.90 -16.71 43.73
C LEU A 33 -45.38 -16.75 43.99
N CYS A 34 -44.56 -17.03 42.96
CA CYS A 34 -43.10 -16.93 43.05
C CYS A 34 -42.63 -15.49 43.29
N PHE A 35 -43.26 -14.51 42.64
CA PHE A 35 -42.94 -13.09 42.81
C PHE A 35 -43.29 -12.60 44.22
N LEU A 36 -44.42 -13.05 44.79
CA LEU A 36 -44.78 -12.77 46.18
C LEU A 36 -43.86 -13.46 47.19
N LEU A 37 -43.37 -14.67 46.89
CA LEU A 37 -42.41 -15.38 47.75
C LEU A 37 -41.04 -14.69 47.78
N LEU A 38 -40.57 -14.14 46.65
CA LEU A 38 -39.31 -13.38 46.56
C LEU A 38 -39.36 -12.08 47.38
N ILE A 39 -40.52 -11.40 47.37
CA ILE A 39 -40.77 -10.20 48.18
C ILE A 39 -40.84 -10.55 49.68
N LEU A 40 -41.48 -11.66 50.05
CA LEU A 40 -41.56 -12.15 51.44
C LEU A 40 -40.22 -12.64 52.01
N LEU A 41 -39.28 -13.07 51.15
CA LEU A 41 -37.92 -13.48 51.53
C LEU A 41 -36.92 -12.31 51.59
N GLY A 42 -37.37 -11.07 51.42
CA GLY A 42 -36.52 -9.89 51.48
C GLY A 42 -35.58 -9.71 50.27
N VAL A 43 -35.78 -10.48 49.20
CA VAL A 43 -35.04 -10.32 47.95
C VAL A 43 -35.74 -9.24 47.14
N SER A 44 -35.36 -8.00 47.38
CA SER A 44 -35.68 -6.90 46.47
C SER A 44 -34.78 -7.06 45.24
N PRO A 45 -35.29 -6.89 44.00
CA PRO A 45 -34.42 -6.76 42.84
C PRO A 45 -33.45 -5.62 43.12
N SER A 46 -32.15 -5.84 42.90
CA SER A 46 -31.19 -4.76 42.98
C SER A 46 -31.65 -3.63 42.05
N THR A 47 -31.47 -2.39 42.48
CA THR A 47 -31.74 -1.21 41.64
C THR A 47 -31.02 -1.32 40.29
N GLU A 48 -29.86 -1.97 40.24
CA GLU A 48 -29.13 -2.29 38.99
C GLU A 48 -29.89 -3.24 38.04
N ALA A 49 -30.62 -4.25 38.53
CA ALA A 49 -31.39 -5.17 37.67
C ALA A 49 -32.67 -4.50 37.12
N LEU A 50 -33.28 -3.61 37.91
CA LEU A 50 -34.39 -2.76 37.46
C LEU A 50 -33.93 -1.67 36.48
N GLU A 51 -32.72 -1.11 36.64
CA GLU A 51 -32.10 -0.20 35.68
C GLU A 51 -31.69 -0.91 34.37
N ARG A 52 -31.16 -2.14 34.42
CA ARG A 52 -30.86 -2.95 33.22
C ARG A 52 -32.12 -3.30 32.43
N GLY A 53 -33.24 -3.56 33.11
CA GLY A 53 -34.54 -3.79 32.47
C GLY A 53 -35.14 -2.57 31.76
N ALA A 54 -34.55 -1.38 31.92
CA ALA A 54 -34.97 -0.13 31.27
C ALA A 54 -34.15 0.21 30.01
N LEU A 55 -33.07 -0.52 29.72
CA LEU A 55 -32.22 -0.28 28.55
C LEU A 55 -32.75 -1.05 27.32
N SER A 56 -32.70 -0.44 26.14
CA SER A 56 -32.97 -1.10 24.86
C SER A 56 -31.82 -2.00 24.40
N GLU A 57 -30.63 -1.79 24.98
CA GLU A 57 -29.37 -2.45 24.63
C GLU A 57 -28.64 -2.93 25.89
N MET A 58 -27.96 -4.07 25.79
CA MET A 58 -27.14 -4.65 26.86
C MET A 58 -25.79 -5.12 26.30
N ARG A 59 -24.68 -4.68 26.91
CA ARG A 59 -23.35 -5.20 26.62
C ARG A 59 -23.14 -6.51 27.38
N LEU A 60 -22.81 -7.60 26.69
CA LEU A 60 -22.56 -8.92 27.29
C LEU A 60 -21.08 -9.19 27.55
N THR A 61 -20.17 -8.59 26.77
CA THR A 61 -18.72 -8.70 26.98
C THR A 61 -18.09 -7.33 27.08
N ASP A 62 -17.01 -7.21 27.84
CA ASP A 62 -16.23 -5.98 27.98
C ASP A 62 -14.72 -6.17 27.77
N ASP A 63 -14.35 -7.29 27.18
CA ASP A 63 -12.96 -7.68 26.96
C ASP A 63 -12.38 -7.18 25.64
N GLY A 64 -13.22 -6.63 24.74
CA GLY A 64 -12.79 -6.05 23.47
C GLY A 64 -12.18 -7.07 22.49
N HIS A 65 -12.39 -8.36 22.76
CA HIS A 65 -11.80 -9.48 22.04
C HIS A 65 -12.75 -10.69 21.96
N SER A 66 -14.06 -10.47 21.94
CA SER A 66 -15.07 -11.52 21.78
C SER A 66 -15.65 -11.53 20.36
N TYR A 67 -15.58 -12.67 19.69
CA TYR A 67 -15.96 -12.88 18.29
C TYR A 67 -17.03 -13.99 18.16
N PHE A 68 -17.76 -14.01 17.04
CA PHE A 68 -18.71 -15.08 16.65
C PHE A 68 -19.76 -15.45 17.72
N ALA A 69 -20.88 -14.72 17.76
CA ALA A 69 -22.01 -15.03 18.62
C ALA A 69 -22.92 -16.12 18.01
N ALA A 70 -23.30 -17.14 18.79
CA ALA A 70 -24.33 -18.12 18.42
C ALA A 70 -25.27 -18.40 19.60
N TRP A 71 -26.58 -18.31 19.36
CA TRP A 71 -27.60 -18.55 20.39
C TRP A 71 -27.82 -20.03 20.67
N SER A 72 -28.06 -20.37 21.94
CA SER A 72 -28.63 -21.66 22.30
C SER A 72 -30.03 -21.82 21.69
N PRO A 73 -30.48 -23.05 21.38
CA PRO A 73 -31.81 -23.28 20.80
C PRO A 73 -32.97 -22.75 21.64
N ASP A 74 -32.78 -22.65 22.96
CA ASP A 74 -33.78 -22.12 23.90
C ASP A 74 -33.67 -20.60 24.14
N GLY A 75 -32.65 -19.95 23.57
CA GLY A 75 -32.40 -18.52 23.68
C GLY A 75 -31.90 -18.04 25.04
N SER A 76 -31.46 -18.94 25.92
CA SER A 76 -30.97 -18.59 27.25
C SER A 76 -29.47 -18.30 27.32
N GLU A 77 -28.69 -18.79 26.34
CA GLU A 77 -27.22 -18.71 26.36
C GLU A 77 -26.66 -18.33 24.98
N ILE A 78 -25.41 -17.83 24.97
CA ILE A 78 -24.70 -17.40 23.77
C ILE A 78 -23.26 -17.93 23.82
N LEU A 79 -22.83 -18.56 22.73
CA LEU A 79 -21.43 -18.92 22.51
C LEU A 79 -20.67 -17.77 21.88
N VAL A 80 -19.43 -17.56 22.34
CA VAL A 80 -18.47 -16.65 21.72
C VAL A 80 -17.08 -17.28 21.70
N THR A 81 -16.24 -16.83 20.79
CA THR A 81 -14.82 -17.18 20.74
C THR A 81 -13.93 -16.00 21.13
N ARG A 82 -12.83 -16.28 21.83
CA ARG A 82 -11.85 -15.26 22.25
C ARG A 82 -10.43 -15.68 21.83
N PRO A 83 -9.51 -14.75 21.51
CA PRO A 83 -8.12 -15.09 21.21
C PRO A 83 -7.49 -15.89 22.36
N GLY A 84 -7.01 -17.08 22.03
CA GLY A 84 -6.27 -17.97 22.92
C GLY A 84 -4.80 -18.03 22.54
N GLU A 85 -4.25 -19.24 22.47
CA GLU A 85 -2.84 -19.48 22.15
C GLU A 85 -2.48 -19.09 20.71
N VAL A 86 -1.26 -18.59 20.49
CA VAL A 86 -0.71 -18.39 19.14
C VAL A 86 0.32 -19.48 18.86
N VAL A 87 0.08 -20.28 17.83
CA VAL A 87 0.95 -21.41 17.46
C VAL A 87 1.63 -21.19 16.12
N LYS A 88 2.83 -21.76 15.95
CA LYS A 88 3.52 -21.76 14.66
C LYS A 88 2.87 -22.78 13.71
N SER A 89 2.63 -22.39 12.47
CA SER A 89 2.08 -23.25 11.42
C SER A 89 2.75 -22.96 10.08
N GLY A 90 3.55 -23.90 9.58
CA GLY A 90 4.40 -23.67 8.40
C GLY A 90 5.42 -22.55 8.65
N GLU A 91 5.48 -21.60 7.72
CA GLU A 91 6.33 -20.39 7.83
C GLU A 91 5.66 -19.23 8.61
N GLY A 92 4.38 -19.37 9.00
CA GLY A 92 3.58 -18.34 9.69
C GLY A 92 3.13 -18.69 11.12
N TRP A 93 2.33 -17.80 11.71
CA TRP A 93 1.72 -17.94 13.04
C TRP A 93 0.19 -17.95 12.93
N GLN A 94 -0.48 -18.81 13.72
CA GLN A 94 -1.93 -18.96 13.76
C GLN A 94 -2.44 -18.71 15.18
N THR A 95 -3.35 -17.76 15.35
CA THR A 95 -4.11 -17.61 16.61
C THR A 95 -5.16 -18.70 16.70
N ILE A 96 -5.13 -19.43 17.80
CA ILE A 96 -6.09 -20.44 18.21
C ILE A 96 -7.08 -19.78 19.16
N PHE A 97 -8.38 -20.05 18.99
CA PHE A 97 -9.43 -19.44 19.81
C PHE A 97 -9.83 -20.30 21.01
N ASP A 98 -10.27 -19.63 22.08
CA ASP A 98 -10.95 -20.19 23.24
C ASP A 98 -12.47 -20.08 23.07
N LEU A 99 -13.20 -21.11 23.48
CA LEU A 99 -14.67 -21.13 23.49
C LEU A 99 -15.22 -20.70 24.84
N TRP A 100 -16.16 -19.76 24.83
CA TRP A 100 -16.85 -19.24 26.01
C TRP A 100 -18.36 -19.33 25.86
N LEU A 101 -19.05 -19.59 26.96
CA LEU A 101 -20.50 -19.60 27.09
C LEU A 101 -20.93 -18.47 28.00
N LEU A 102 -21.91 -17.68 27.55
CA LEU A 102 -22.46 -16.55 28.26
C LEU A 102 -23.93 -16.77 28.50
N SER A 103 -24.39 -16.34 29.68
CA SER A 103 -25.82 -16.19 29.93
C SER A 103 -26.34 -14.96 29.18
N ALA A 104 -27.52 -15.08 28.56
CA ALA A 104 -28.16 -13.99 27.83
C ALA A 104 -28.58 -12.81 28.74
N ASP A 105 -28.62 -13.00 30.06
CA ASP A 105 -28.82 -11.92 31.05
C ASP A 105 -27.53 -11.17 31.41
N GLY A 106 -26.37 -11.61 30.91
CA GLY A 106 -25.07 -11.02 31.17
C GLY A 106 -24.56 -11.24 32.61
N GLU A 107 -25.17 -12.13 33.40
CA GLU A 107 -24.75 -12.38 34.78
C GLU A 107 -23.62 -13.40 34.90
N ALA A 108 -23.42 -14.25 33.89
CA ALA A 108 -22.43 -15.31 33.91
C ALA A 108 -21.71 -15.47 32.57
N ALA A 109 -20.39 -15.66 32.63
CA ALA A 109 -19.55 -16.05 31.50
C ALA A 109 -18.55 -17.12 31.95
N ILE A 110 -18.49 -18.23 31.23
CA ILE A 110 -17.59 -19.35 31.54
C ILE A 110 -16.77 -19.73 30.31
N LYS A 111 -15.47 -19.95 30.51
CA LYS A 111 -14.62 -20.57 29.49
C LYS A 111 -14.90 -22.06 29.47
N LEU A 112 -15.32 -22.57 28.32
CA LEU A 112 -15.63 -23.99 28.13
C LEU A 112 -14.37 -24.79 27.77
N THR A 113 -13.62 -24.35 26.76
CA THR A 113 -12.40 -25.04 26.31
C THR A 113 -11.48 -24.11 25.51
N GLY A 114 -10.25 -24.54 25.27
CA GLY A 114 -9.29 -23.90 24.35
C GLY A 114 -9.14 -24.70 23.05
N ASN A 115 -8.56 -24.08 22.03
CA ASN A 115 -8.44 -24.69 20.69
C ASN A 115 -9.77 -25.09 20.07
N ALA A 116 -10.69 -24.14 20.07
CA ALA A 116 -12.03 -24.26 19.54
C ALA A 116 -12.44 -23.03 18.73
N ALA A 117 -12.59 -23.22 17.43
CA ALA A 117 -13.10 -22.23 16.49
C ALA A 117 -14.43 -22.68 15.87
N TYR A 118 -15.25 -21.72 15.43
CA TYR A 118 -16.53 -21.94 14.77
C TYR A 118 -17.51 -22.84 15.55
N PRO A 119 -17.82 -22.50 16.82
CA PRO A 119 -18.69 -23.30 17.64
C PRO A 119 -20.16 -23.22 17.17
N VAL A 120 -20.89 -24.34 17.27
CA VAL A 120 -22.33 -24.40 16.98
C VAL A 120 -23.04 -25.36 17.91
N PHE A 121 -24.17 -24.92 18.50
CA PHE A 121 -25.01 -25.77 19.32
C PHE A 121 -25.65 -26.90 18.51
N SER A 122 -25.75 -28.07 19.13
CA SER A 122 -26.61 -29.14 18.63
C SER A 122 -28.08 -28.70 18.64
N PRO A 123 -28.94 -29.27 17.77
CA PRO A 123 -30.35 -28.89 17.70
C PRO A 123 -31.14 -29.10 19.01
N ASP A 124 -30.69 -30.02 19.86
CA ASP A 124 -31.25 -30.29 21.19
C ASP A 124 -30.63 -29.40 22.29
N GLY A 125 -29.55 -28.67 22.00
CA GLY A 125 -28.85 -27.79 22.94
C GLY A 125 -27.98 -28.50 23.97
N GLU A 126 -27.78 -29.81 23.86
CA GLU A 126 -27.01 -30.61 24.84
C GLU A 126 -25.50 -30.62 24.55
N GLU A 127 -25.09 -30.36 23.30
CA GLU A 127 -23.71 -30.46 22.84
C GLU A 127 -23.30 -29.25 21.98
N ILE A 128 -21.98 -29.01 21.89
CA ILE A 128 -21.40 -27.99 21.01
C ILE A 128 -20.42 -28.67 20.06
N ALA A 129 -20.62 -28.48 18.75
CA ALA A 129 -19.65 -28.86 17.75
C ALA A 129 -18.69 -27.71 17.48
N TYR A 130 -17.40 -28.00 17.34
CA TYR A 130 -16.39 -26.99 17.03
C TYR A 130 -15.22 -27.60 16.26
N LEU A 131 -14.42 -26.73 15.64
CA LEU A 131 -13.22 -27.10 14.91
C LEU A 131 -11.97 -26.80 15.75
N SER A 132 -11.12 -27.81 15.91
CA SER A 132 -9.84 -27.71 16.61
C SER A 132 -8.68 -27.71 15.62
N PHE A 133 -7.74 -26.79 15.78
CA PHE A 133 -6.58 -26.65 14.90
C PHE A 133 -5.58 -27.79 15.11
N GLN A 134 -5.09 -28.36 14.01
CA GLN A 134 -4.12 -29.48 14.02
C GLN A 134 -2.80 -29.15 13.27
N GLY A 135 -2.59 -27.91 12.83
CA GLY A 135 -1.41 -27.50 12.04
C GLY A 135 -1.59 -27.65 10.52
N GLU A 136 -0.85 -26.86 9.74
CA GLU A 136 -0.73 -27.03 8.27
C GLU A 136 -2.08 -27.11 7.52
N GLY A 137 -3.04 -26.24 7.87
CA GLY A 137 -4.37 -26.24 7.24
C GLY A 137 -5.28 -27.42 7.61
N LYS A 138 -4.89 -28.25 8.59
CA LYS A 138 -5.68 -29.39 9.07
C LYS A 138 -6.46 -29.01 10.33
N GLY A 139 -7.70 -29.49 10.40
CA GLY A 139 -8.58 -29.36 11.54
C GLY A 139 -9.10 -30.72 12.03
N GLN A 140 -9.74 -30.72 13.19
CA GLN A 140 -10.46 -31.87 13.74
C GLN A 140 -11.80 -31.37 14.27
N VAL A 141 -12.90 -32.04 13.91
CA VAL A 141 -14.22 -31.76 14.48
C VAL A 141 -14.30 -32.42 15.86
N TRP A 142 -14.76 -31.65 16.84
CA TRP A 142 -14.98 -32.10 18.21
C TRP A 142 -16.42 -31.80 18.65
N LEU A 143 -16.93 -32.63 19.56
CA LEU A 143 -18.15 -32.38 20.32
C LEU A 143 -17.81 -32.13 21.78
N LEU A 144 -18.34 -31.06 22.35
CA LEU A 144 -18.31 -30.80 23.78
C LEU A 144 -19.71 -31.04 24.37
N ASP A 145 -19.81 -32.00 25.28
CA ASP A 145 -21.02 -32.24 26.07
C ASP A 145 -21.12 -31.20 27.20
N LEU A 146 -22.26 -30.50 27.28
CA LEU A 146 -22.43 -29.36 28.20
C LEU A 146 -22.66 -29.79 29.65
N ASP A 147 -23.18 -30.99 29.90
CA ASP A 147 -23.44 -31.51 31.24
C ASP A 147 -22.15 -32.01 31.92
N SER A 148 -21.31 -32.72 31.16
CA SER A 148 -20.07 -33.33 31.63
C SER A 148 -18.83 -32.47 31.39
N ALA A 149 -18.94 -31.45 30.53
CA ALA A 149 -17.85 -30.62 30.04
C ALA A 149 -16.70 -31.43 29.41
N GLN A 150 -17.00 -32.60 28.83
CA GLN A 150 -16.00 -33.47 28.21
C GLN A 150 -15.97 -33.32 26.68
N PRO A 151 -14.83 -32.93 26.09
CA PRO A 151 -14.68 -32.87 24.65
C PRO A 151 -14.36 -34.26 24.07
N LYS A 152 -14.97 -34.58 22.92
CA LYS A 152 -14.80 -35.81 22.17
C LYS A 152 -14.47 -35.53 20.71
N ALA A 153 -13.36 -36.08 20.21
CA ALA A 153 -13.00 -35.99 18.80
C ALA A 153 -13.95 -36.84 17.94
N ILE A 154 -14.42 -36.27 16.83
CA ILE A 154 -15.35 -36.92 15.89
C ILE A 154 -14.63 -37.37 14.63
N ALA A 155 -14.10 -36.43 13.86
CA ALA A 155 -13.51 -36.70 12.56
C ALA A 155 -12.49 -35.64 12.13
N PRO A 156 -11.43 -36.01 11.38
CA PRO A 156 -10.53 -35.05 10.75
C PRO A 156 -11.26 -34.19 9.71
N ALA A 157 -10.89 -32.91 9.62
CA ALA A 157 -11.52 -31.94 8.72
C ALA A 157 -10.49 -30.94 8.16
N ASP A 158 -10.91 -30.15 7.18
CA ASP A 158 -10.11 -29.05 6.63
C ASP A 158 -10.23 -27.81 7.54
N TRP A 159 -9.12 -27.15 7.85
CA TRP A 159 -9.14 -25.92 8.65
C TRP A 159 -9.82 -24.78 7.89
N GLY A 160 -10.60 -23.96 8.60
CA GLY A 160 -11.32 -22.82 8.01
C GLY A 160 -12.73 -23.11 7.48
N PHE A 161 -13.22 -24.35 7.65
CA PHE A 161 -14.60 -24.72 7.30
C PHE A 161 -15.41 -25.05 8.56
N PRO A 162 -16.43 -24.25 8.91
CA PRO A 162 -17.22 -24.47 10.12
C PRO A 162 -18.02 -25.78 10.03
N PRO A 163 -18.09 -26.59 11.10
CA PRO A 163 -19.04 -27.71 11.16
C PRO A 163 -20.48 -27.17 11.27
N VAL A 164 -21.44 -27.92 10.71
CA VAL A 164 -22.87 -27.54 10.72
C VAL A 164 -23.71 -28.75 11.12
N TRP A 165 -24.69 -28.56 12.01
CA TRP A 165 -25.63 -29.62 12.37
C TRP A 165 -26.73 -29.80 11.34
N LEU A 166 -27.08 -31.06 11.08
CA LEU A 166 -28.30 -31.46 10.41
C LEU A 166 -29.44 -31.58 11.43
N PRO A 167 -30.70 -31.38 11.00
CA PRO A 167 -31.86 -31.59 11.86
C PRO A 167 -31.99 -33.01 12.43
N ASP A 168 -31.41 -34.00 11.75
CA ASP A 168 -31.38 -35.39 12.18
C ASP A 168 -30.30 -35.70 13.24
N GLY A 169 -29.53 -34.69 13.67
CA GLY A 169 -28.48 -34.82 14.67
C GLY A 169 -27.12 -35.30 14.14
N ARG A 170 -26.92 -35.31 12.81
CA ARG A 170 -25.59 -35.51 12.21
C ARG A 170 -24.85 -34.18 12.02
N LEU A 171 -23.54 -34.24 11.84
CA LEU A 171 -22.66 -33.12 11.52
C LEU A 171 -22.24 -33.16 10.06
N ALA A 172 -22.20 -31.99 9.42
CA ALA A 172 -21.59 -31.77 8.13
C ALA A 172 -20.31 -30.94 8.26
N PHE A 173 -19.26 -31.33 7.55
CA PHE A 173 -17.98 -30.61 7.51
C PHE A 173 -17.22 -30.88 6.21
N ALA A 174 -16.18 -30.08 5.95
CA ALA A 174 -15.31 -30.25 4.79
C ALA A 174 -14.10 -31.12 5.13
N ARG A 175 -13.75 -32.06 4.24
CA ARG A 175 -12.52 -32.85 4.30
C ARG A 175 -11.99 -33.09 2.90
N ARG A 176 -10.76 -32.66 2.63
CA ARG A 176 -10.11 -32.71 1.31
C ARG A 176 -11.00 -32.11 0.21
N GLY A 177 -11.64 -30.98 0.51
CA GLY A 177 -12.54 -30.29 -0.43
C GLY A 177 -13.83 -31.06 -0.77
N ARG A 178 -14.26 -32.00 0.08
CA ARG A 178 -15.54 -32.70 -0.05
C ARG A 178 -16.39 -32.58 1.21
N LEU A 179 -17.70 -32.62 1.02
CA LEU A 179 -18.66 -32.68 2.14
C LEU A 179 -18.66 -34.08 2.77
N VAL A 180 -18.52 -34.13 4.09
CA VAL A 180 -18.63 -35.34 4.90
C VAL A 180 -19.77 -35.15 5.88
N LEU A 181 -20.64 -36.16 6.01
CA LEU A 181 -21.58 -36.26 7.12
C LEU A 181 -21.03 -37.22 8.16
N ALA A 182 -21.12 -36.91 9.45
CA ALA A 182 -20.80 -37.84 10.51
C ALA A 182 -21.90 -37.85 11.58
N ASP A 183 -22.16 -39.01 12.18
CA ASP A 183 -22.93 -39.06 13.42
C ASP A 183 -22.08 -38.67 14.64
N ARG A 184 -22.74 -38.56 15.80
CA ARG A 184 -22.07 -38.26 17.09
C ARG A 184 -21.08 -39.33 17.55
N GLN A 185 -21.06 -40.50 16.89
CA GLN A 185 -20.08 -41.56 17.12
C GLN A 185 -18.88 -41.51 16.17
N GLY A 186 -18.85 -40.57 15.21
CA GLY A 186 -17.78 -40.46 14.22
C GLY A 186 -17.93 -41.43 13.05
N ARG A 187 -19.10 -42.05 12.85
CA ARG A 187 -19.36 -42.84 11.63
C ARG A 187 -19.61 -41.87 10.47
N GLU A 188 -18.69 -41.88 9.51
CA GLU A 188 -18.66 -40.94 8.38
C GLU A 188 -19.41 -41.49 7.14
N GLU A 189 -20.03 -40.58 6.41
CA GLU A 189 -20.61 -40.77 5.08
C GLU A 189 -20.08 -39.66 4.16
N LEU A 190 -19.20 -40.03 3.22
CA LEU A 190 -18.65 -39.10 2.23
C LEU A 190 -19.68 -38.79 1.14
N LYS A 191 -19.94 -37.51 0.88
CA LYS A 191 -20.87 -37.07 -0.17
C LYS A 191 -20.13 -36.68 -1.45
N ALA A 192 -20.86 -36.68 -2.57
CA ALA A 192 -20.34 -36.32 -3.88
C ALA A 192 -20.21 -34.79 -4.12
N VAL A 193 -20.63 -33.99 -3.15
CA VAL A 193 -20.55 -32.52 -3.14
C VAL A 193 -19.09 -32.08 -3.04
N THR A 194 -18.64 -31.25 -3.98
CA THR A 194 -17.29 -30.70 -4.02
C THR A 194 -17.30 -29.27 -3.50
N LEU A 195 -16.36 -28.95 -2.60
CA LEU A 195 -16.25 -27.67 -1.93
C LEU A 195 -14.98 -26.94 -2.39
N THR A 196 -15.10 -25.64 -2.62
CA THR A 196 -13.98 -24.78 -3.01
C THR A 196 -13.12 -24.48 -1.79
N ALA A 197 -11.80 -24.68 -1.91
CA ALA A 197 -10.85 -24.38 -0.83
C ALA A 197 -10.97 -22.92 -0.36
N GLY A 198 -11.00 -22.70 0.95
CA GLY A 198 -11.09 -21.36 1.56
C GLY A 198 -12.45 -20.66 1.47
N ARG A 199 -13.53 -21.34 1.05
CA ARG A 199 -14.88 -20.73 0.94
C ARG A 199 -15.91 -21.53 1.75
N PRO A 200 -16.52 -20.96 2.81
CA PRO A 200 -17.46 -21.70 3.66
C PRO A 200 -18.74 -22.10 2.90
N PHE A 201 -19.36 -23.21 3.32
CA PHE A 201 -20.64 -23.70 2.79
C PHE A 201 -21.73 -23.59 3.86
N GLN A 202 -23.00 -23.66 3.45
CA GLN A 202 -24.14 -23.75 4.35
C GLN A 202 -25.11 -24.86 3.95
N LEU A 203 -25.81 -25.40 4.94
CA LEU A 203 -26.90 -26.36 4.72
C LEU A 203 -28.27 -25.68 4.82
N SER A 204 -29.23 -26.20 4.06
CA SER A 204 -30.64 -25.82 4.24
C SER A 204 -31.13 -26.21 5.64
N PRO A 205 -32.14 -25.51 6.19
CA PRO A 205 -32.75 -25.89 7.47
C PRO A 205 -33.30 -27.32 7.50
N THR A 206 -33.60 -27.91 6.34
CA THR A 206 -34.01 -29.32 6.21
C THR A 206 -32.84 -30.31 6.16
N GLY A 207 -31.60 -29.83 5.96
CA GLY A 207 -30.41 -30.66 5.79
C GLY A 207 -30.32 -31.37 4.43
N GLU A 208 -31.18 -31.05 3.47
CA GLU A 208 -31.25 -31.74 2.17
C GLU A 208 -30.41 -31.08 1.08
N ARG A 209 -30.09 -29.79 1.21
CA ARG A 209 -29.38 -28.99 0.21
C ARG A 209 -28.16 -28.28 0.81
N VAL A 210 -27.14 -28.12 -0.02
CA VAL A 210 -25.91 -27.39 0.27
C VAL A 210 -25.86 -26.17 -0.63
N VAL A 211 -25.51 -25.03 -0.05
CA VAL A 211 -25.10 -23.84 -0.79
C VAL A 211 -23.62 -23.63 -0.60
N SER A 212 -22.91 -23.49 -1.71
CA SER A 212 -21.47 -23.24 -1.76
C SER A 212 -21.15 -22.16 -2.78
N SER A 213 -19.98 -21.52 -2.64
CA SER A 213 -19.46 -20.57 -3.63
C SER A 213 -18.27 -21.17 -4.37
N ASP A 214 -18.21 -20.95 -5.68
CA ASP A 214 -17.05 -21.29 -6.53
C ASP A 214 -16.04 -20.13 -6.67
N GLY A 215 -16.21 -19.05 -5.88
CA GLY A 215 -15.43 -17.82 -5.96
C GLY A 215 -16.05 -16.75 -6.86
N LEU A 216 -17.01 -17.11 -7.74
CA LEU A 216 -17.68 -16.18 -8.65
C LEU A 216 -19.21 -16.24 -8.57
N THR A 217 -19.78 -17.37 -8.15
CA THR A 217 -21.23 -17.61 -8.16
C THR A 217 -21.69 -18.44 -6.95
N LEU A 218 -22.97 -18.32 -6.59
CA LEU A 218 -23.66 -19.19 -5.64
C LEU A 218 -24.13 -20.43 -6.38
N ARG A 219 -23.85 -21.61 -5.82
CA ARG A 219 -24.38 -22.87 -6.32
C ARG A 219 -25.17 -23.57 -5.24
N VAL A 220 -26.29 -24.17 -5.63
CA VAL A 220 -27.07 -25.07 -4.78
C VAL A 220 -27.03 -26.48 -5.37
N GLU A 221 -26.82 -27.47 -4.51
CA GLU A 221 -26.93 -28.88 -4.85
C GLU A 221 -27.54 -29.68 -3.70
N GLY A 222 -28.16 -30.81 -4.00
CA GLY A 222 -28.62 -31.75 -2.99
C GLY A 222 -27.43 -32.42 -2.32
N VAL A 223 -27.52 -32.63 -1.00
CA VAL A 223 -26.47 -33.30 -0.19
C VAL A 223 -26.09 -34.68 -0.77
N ASN A 224 -27.02 -35.35 -1.47
CA ASN A 224 -26.79 -36.64 -2.11
C ASN A 224 -26.23 -36.55 -3.55
N GLY A 225 -25.74 -35.38 -3.98
CA GLY A 225 -25.00 -35.22 -5.24
C GLY A 225 -25.87 -34.98 -6.48
N THR A 226 -26.86 -34.08 -6.39
CA THR A 226 -27.56 -33.62 -7.61
C THR A 226 -26.65 -32.69 -8.42
N LYS A 227 -26.92 -32.55 -9.73
CA LYS A 227 -26.19 -31.56 -10.55
C LYS A 227 -26.29 -30.15 -9.91
N PRO A 228 -25.16 -29.47 -9.64
CA PRO A 228 -25.18 -28.14 -9.05
C PRO A 228 -25.90 -27.14 -9.94
N LYS A 229 -26.75 -26.31 -9.34
CA LYS A 229 -27.46 -25.23 -10.00
C LYS A 229 -26.91 -23.88 -9.54
N THR A 230 -26.49 -23.06 -10.48
CA THR A 230 -26.04 -21.69 -10.21
C THR A 230 -27.24 -20.77 -9.93
N LEU A 231 -27.18 -20.02 -8.82
CA LEU A 231 -28.23 -19.13 -8.34
C LEU A 231 -27.87 -17.64 -8.40
N SER A 232 -26.61 -17.26 -8.58
CA SER A 232 -26.18 -15.86 -8.78
C SER A 232 -25.40 -15.66 -10.08
N HIS A 233 -25.32 -14.43 -10.58
CA HIS A 233 -24.60 -14.06 -11.81
C HIS A 233 -23.31 -13.26 -11.55
N GLN A 234 -23.01 -12.93 -10.30
CA GLN A 234 -21.93 -12.03 -9.87
C GLN A 234 -21.26 -12.55 -8.59
N ALA A 235 -20.05 -12.03 -8.33
CA ALA A 235 -19.19 -12.43 -7.23
C ALA A 235 -19.83 -12.12 -5.86
N LEU A 236 -19.72 -13.08 -4.95
CA LEU A 236 -20.27 -12.98 -3.60
C LEU A 236 -19.36 -12.25 -2.63
N VAL A 237 -19.99 -11.49 -1.73
CA VAL A 237 -19.36 -10.95 -0.53
C VAL A 237 -19.91 -11.67 0.68
N GLY A 238 -19.15 -12.65 1.18
CA GLY A 238 -19.48 -13.38 2.40
C GLY A 238 -20.52 -14.52 2.22
N PRO A 239 -21.01 -15.09 3.33
CA PRO A 239 -21.93 -16.22 3.31
C PRO A 239 -23.37 -15.78 2.95
N ALA A 240 -24.08 -16.64 2.22
CA ALA A 240 -25.54 -16.51 2.05
C ALA A 240 -26.28 -16.87 3.36
N ALA A 241 -27.59 -16.70 3.41
CA ALA A 241 -28.43 -17.11 4.54
C ALA A 241 -29.77 -17.69 4.07
N TRP A 242 -30.11 -18.85 4.61
CA TRP A 242 -31.37 -19.55 4.31
C TRP A 242 -32.55 -18.92 5.03
N SER A 243 -33.69 -18.84 4.32
CA SER A 243 -34.97 -18.59 4.98
C SER A 243 -35.32 -19.75 5.92
N PRO A 244 -36.05 -19.52 7.03
CA PRO A 244 -36.34 -20.58 8.01
C PRO A 244 -37.11 -21.79 7.43
N ASN A 245 -37.92 -21.55 6.40
CA ASN A 245 -38.65 -22.59 5.68
C ASN A 245 -37.82 -23.30 4.59
N GLY A 246 -36.58 -22.86 4.33
CA GLY A 246 -35.65 -23.47 3.38
C GLY A 246 -35.97 -23.25 1.90
N THR A 247 -36.88 -22.33 1.57
CA THR A 247 -37.30 -22.09 0.17
C THR A 247 -36.55 -20.95 -0.51
N GLN A 248 -35.91 -20.07 0.25
CA GLN A 248 -35.24 -18.86 -0.24
C GLN A 248 -33.85 -18.68 0.36
N LEU A 249 -33.01 -17.91 -0.33
CA LEU A 249 -31.69 -17.50 0.10
C LEU A 249 -31.55 -15.99 0.00
N ALA A 250 -31.10 -15.37 1.09
CA ALA A 250 -30.61 -14.00 1.10
C ALA A 250 -29.09 -14.02 0.91
N TYR A 251 -28.55 -13.16 0.05
CA TYR A 251 -27.12 -13.13 -0.22
C TYR A 251 -26.70 -11.76 -0.72
N ILE A 252 -25.42 -11.45 -0.51
CA ILE A 252 -24.83 -10.19 -0.90
C ILE A 252 -23.89 -10.44 -2.07
N VAL A 253 -24.12 -9.75 -3.16
CA VAL A 253 -23.21 -9.72 -4.31
C VAL A 253 -22.59 -8.34 -4.43
N VAL A 254 -21.40 -8.32 -5.03
CA VAL A 254 -20.87 -7.11 -5.62
C VAL A 254 -21.40 -7.06 -7.05
N GLY A 255 -22.35 -6.16 -7.27
CA GLY A 255 -22.82 -5.77 -8.58
C GLY A 255 -21.73 -5.08 -9.40
N ASP A 256 -22.06 -4.73 -10.63
CA ASP A 256 -21.19 -3.91 -11.47
C ASP A 256 -20.90 -2.57 -10.73
N GLN A 257 -19.72 -1.96 -10.94
CA GLN A 257 -19.30 -0.74 -10.20
C GLN A 257 -19.22 -0.92 -8.67
N LEU A 258 -18.88 -2.12 -8.24
CA LEU A 258 -18.74 -2.49 -6.83
C LEU A 258 -20.03 -2.38 -6.00
N GLN A 259 -21.21 -2.11 -6.56
CA GLN A 259 -22.44 -1.91 -5.77
C GLN A 259 -22.70 -3.09 -4.83
N SER A 260 -22.89 -2.84 -3.53
CA SER A 260 -23.29 -3.90 -2.62
C SER A 260 -24.79 -4.11 -2.78
N GLN A 261 -25.17 -5.31 -3.21
CA GLN A 261 -26.57 -5.64 -3.47
C GLN A 261 -27.00 -6.81 -2.59
N LEU A 262 -28.04 -6.60 -1.79
CA LEU A 262 -28.72 -7.64 -1.03
C LEU A 262 -29.84 -8.22 -1.88
N TRP A 263 -29.69 -9.48 -2.28
CA TRP A 263 -30.67 -10.21 -3.08
C TRP A 263 -31.35 -11.29 -2.26
N VAL A 264 -32.60 -11.58 -2.61
CA VAL A 264 -33.28 -12.83 -2.28
C VAL A 264 -33.57 -13.62 -3.55
N THR A 265 -33.27 -14.92 -3.54
CA THR A 265 -33.61 -15.84 -4.62
C THR A 265 -34.40 -17.01 -4.09
N ASP A 266 -35.35 -17.49 -4.88
CA ASP A 266 -35.91 -18.81 -4.68
C ASP A 266 -34.84 -19.85 -5.01
N VAL A 267 -34.78 -20.90 -4.21
CA VAL A 267 -33.72 -21.93 -4.31
C VAL A 267 -33.90 -22.78 -5.57
N ASP A 268 -35.10 -22.80 -6.14
CA ASP A 268 -35.37 -23.38 -7.45
C ASP A 268 -35.01 -22.43 -8.62
N GLY A 269 -34.50 -21.23 -8.33
CA GLY A 269 -34.10 -20.20 -9.30
C GLY A 269 -35.23 -19.62 -10.14
N SER A 270 -36.50 -19.81 -9.74
CA SER A 270 -37.66 -19.32 -10.49
C SER A 270 -37.92 -17.82 -10.31
N ALA A 271 -37.55 -17.25 -9.16
CA ALA A 271 -37.68 -15.83 -8.87
C ALA A 271 -36.46 -15.27 -8.13
N ARG A 272 -36.19 -13.98 -8.38
CA ARG A 272 -35.14 -13.19 -7.72
C ARG A 272 -35.67 -11.79 -7.46
N LEU A 273 -35.33 -11.25 -6.30
CA LEU A 273 -35.70 -9.92 -5.86
C LEU A 273 -34.47 -9.22 -5.29
N LEU A 274 -34.13 -8.06 -5.85
CA LEU A 274 -33.20 -7.14 -5.24
C LEU A 274 -33.92 -6.46 -4.07
N LEU A 275 -33.44 -6.66 -2.85
CA LEU A 275 -34.04 -6.07 -1.65
C LEU A 275 -33.47 -4.69 -1.35
N ALA A 276 -32.16 -4.54 -1.44
CA ALA A 276 -31.46 -3.29 -1.23
C ALA A 276 -30.20 -3.25 -2.08
N GLU A 277 -29.83 -2.07 -2.52
CA GLU A 277 -28.55 -1.80 -3.16
C GLU A 277 -27.95 -0.53 -2.60
N SER A 278 -26.62 -0.50 -2.51
CA SER A 278 -25.90 0.71 -2.19
C SER A 278 -24.55 0.73 -2.90
N GLU A 279 -24.25 1.85 -3.53
CA GLU A 279 -22.97 2.09 -4.19
C GLU A 279 -21.91 2.50 -3.16
N ASN A 280 -22.36 3.17 -2.10
CA ASN A 280 -21.55 3.86 -1.10
C ASN A 280 -21.50 3.14 0.24
N GLU A 281 -22.17 2.01 0.40
CA GLU A 281 -22.10 1.18 1.59
C GLU A 281 -21.85 -0.27 1.20
N HIS A 282 -21.10 -0.99 2.02
CA HIS A 282 -21.04 -2.43 1.93
C HIS A 282 -22.09 -3.03 2.86
N PHE A 283 -22.83 -4.00 2.35
CA PHE A 283 -23.67 -4.85 3.17
C PHE A 283 -22.85 -6.05 3.63
N GLY A 284 -23.12 -6.55 4.82
CA GLY A 284 -22.49 -7.75 5.35
C GLY A 284 -23.46 -8.63 6.12
N GLN A 285 -23.22 -9.95 6.04
CA GLN A 285 -23.79 -10.98 6.94
C GLN A 285 -25.32 -10.89 7.09
N PRO A 286 -26.09 -11.13 6.01
CA PRO A 286 -27.54 -11.11 6.11
C PRO A 286 -28.03 -12.29 6.95
N THR A 287 -29.08 -12.10 7.75
CA THR A 287 -29.70 -13.15 8.56
C THR A 287 -31.22 -13.01 8.57
N TRP A 288 -31.93 -14.15 8.50
CA TRP A 288 -33.40 -14.15 8.53
C TRP A 288 -33.90 -14.17 9.97
N SER A 289 -34.95 -13.38 10.22
CA SER A 289 -35.77 -13.54 11.43
C SER A 289 -36.34 -14.97 11.50
N PRO A 290 -36.54 -15.55 12.69
CA PRO A 290 -37.07 -16.91 12.84
C PRO A 290 -38.44 -17.12 12.18
N HIS A 291 -39.23 -16.05 12.05
CA HIS A 291 -40.54 -16.06 11.40
C HIS A 291 -40.49 -15.82 9.88
N GLY A 292 -39.31 -15.52 9.31
CA GLY A 292 -39.09 -15.40 7.86
C GLY A 292 -39.60 -14.12 7.19
N GLY A 293 -40.18 -13.18 7.94
CA GLY A 293 -40.73 -11.94 7.38
C GLY A 293 -39.73 -10.80 7.23
N THR A 294 -38.62 -10.86 7.98
CA THR A 294 -37.61 -9.78 8.06
C THR A 294 -36.20 -10.35 7.93
N ILE A 295 -35.31 -9.58 7.31
CA ILE A 295 -33.87 -9.84 7.20
C ILE A 295 -33.13 -8.73 7.93
N ALA A 296 -32.19 -9.11 8.81
CA ALA A 296 -31.22 -8.20 9.41
C ALA A 296 -29.89 -8.30 8.66
N PHE A 297 -29.19 -7.19 8.51
CA PHE A 297 -27.87 -7.16 7.88
C PHE A 297 -27.08 -5.96 8.39
N SER A 298 -25.75 -6.07 8.36
CA SER A 298 -24.90 -4.91 8.62
C SER A 298 -24.82 -4.05 7.37
N ARG A 299 -24.94 -2.73 7.53
CA ARG A 299 -24.78 -1.75 6.47
C ARG A 299 -23.71 -0.78 6.91
N CYS A 300 -22.62 -0.80 6.18
CA CYS A 300 -21.40 -0.13 6.56
C CYS A 300 -21.03 0.88 5.49
N PRO A 301 -20.96 2.17 5.82
CA PRO A 301 -20.48 3.19 4.90
C PRO A 301 -19.11 2.82 4.32
N ARG A 302 -18.93 3.01 3.02
CA ARG A 302 -17.63 2.90 2.33
C ARG A 302 -16.94 4.26 2.45
N GLY A 303 -15.74 4.28 3.07
CA GLY A 303 -14.92 5.49 3.24
C GLY A 303 -14.33 5.64 4.64
N SER A 304 -13.18 6.33 4.78
CA SER A 304 -12.31 6.21 5.97
C SER A 304 -12.68 7.04 7.22
N GLY A 305 -13.88 7.60 7.28
CA GLY A 305 -14.41 8.24 8.52
C GLY A 305 -15.58 7.49 9.16
N ALA A 306 -16.32 6.70 8.38
CA ALA A 306 -17.53 5.99 8.79
C ALA A 306 -17.50 4.48 8.44
N ALA A 307 -16.41 3.97 7.88
CA ALA A 307 -16.19 2.53 7.72
C ALA A 307 -16.00 1.77 9.06
N GLN A 308 -16.02 2.49 10.19
CA GLN A 308 -16.16 1.93 11.54
C GLN A 308 -17.53 2.25 12.16
N ALA A 309 -18.50 2.76 11.39
CA ALA A 309 -19.87 2.97 11.82
C ALA A 309 -20.81 2.08 11.01
N CYS A 310 -20.54 0.77 11.05
CA CYS A 310 -21.52 -0.19 10.56
C CYS A 310 -22.74 -0.10 11.46
N ASP A 311 -23.92 0.06 10.88
CA ASP A 311 -25.17 -0.02 11.61
C ASP A 311 -25.89 -1.31 11.25
N ILE A 312 -26.75 -1.78 12.14
CA ILE A 312 -27.62 -2.91 11.88
C ILE A 312 -28.93 -2.41 11.26
N TRP A 313 -29.27 -2.95 10.09
CA TRP A 313 -30.48 -2.59 9.35
C TRP A 313 -31.44 -3.76 9.23
N LEU A 314 -32.73 -3.45 9.19
CA LEU A 314 -33.81 -4.39 8.93
C LEU A 314 -34.49 -4.07 7.60
N ILE A 315 -34.84 -5.12 6.85
CA ILE A 315 -35.68 -5.02 5.66
C ILE A 315 -36.65 -6.20 5.60
N GLY A 316 -37.88 -5.96 5.11
CA GLY A 316 -38.84 -7.02 4.84
C GLY A 316 -38.35 -7.94 3.72
N SER A 317 -38.70 -9.22 3.78
CA SER A 317 -38.37 -10.18 2.71
C SER A 317 -39.09 -9.90 1.38
N ASP A 318 -40.09 -9.00 1.39
CA ASP A 318 -40.77 -8.44 0.22
C ASP A 318 -40.09 -7.16 -0.34
N GLY A 319 -38.97 -6.74 0.24
CA GLY A 319 -38.21 -5.54 -0.13
C GLY A 319 -38.73 -4.25 0.50
N LYS A 320 -39.75 -4.30 1.37
CA LYS A 320 -40.33 -3.10 2.00
C LYS A 320 -39.79 -2.87 3.40
N GLY A 321 -39.94 -1.62 3.87
CA GLY A 321 -39.70 -1.26 5.26
C GLY A 321 -38.22 -1.29 5.67
N LEU A 322 -37.30 -1.02 4.74
CA LEU A 322 -35.88 -0.80 5.02
C LEU A 322 -35.71 0.28 6.09
N ARG A 323 -35.05 -0.06 7.21
CA ARG A 323 -34.86 0.86 8.33
C ARG A 323 -33.59 0.55 9.13
N ASN A 324 -32.98 1.61 9.65
CA ASN A 324 -31.83 1.51 10.56
C ASN A 324 -32.33 1.14 11.96
N LEU A 325 -31.77 0.08 12.54
CA LEU A 325 -32.14 -0.40 13.87
C LEU A 325 -31.22 0.17 14.96
N THR A 326 -29.98 0.53 14.61
CA THR A 326 -28.97 1.04 15.53
C THR A 326 -28.28 2.28 14.97
N PRO A 327 -29.01 3.40 14.79
CA PRO A 327 -28.44 4.61 14.21
C PRO A 327 -27.35 5.21 15.12
N GLY A 328 -26.11 5.28 14.65
CA GLY A 328 -25.00 5.81 15.43
C GLY A 328 -23.68 5.93 14.68
N ASP A 329 -22.62 6.21 15.43
CA ASP A 329 -21.23 6.32 14.95
C ASP A 329 -20.35 5.16 15.45
N ARG A 330 -20.99 4.03 15.80
CA ARG A 330 -20.36 2.87 16.45
C ARG A 330 -20.19 1.72 15.47
N GLU A 331 -19.18 0.87 15.69
CA GLU A 331 -18.85 -0.22 14.77
C GLU A 331 -19.72 -1.45 15.03
N GLU A 332 -20.80 -1.66 14.27
CA GLU A 332 -21.76 -2.73 14.56
C GLU A 332 -21.95 -3.75 13.43
N SER A 333 -21.64 -5.01 13.69
CA SER A 333 -21.65 -6.05 12.65
C SER A 333 -22.13 -7.42 13.15
N ALA A 334 -22.18 -8.41 12.26
CA ALA A 334 -22.54 -9.80 12.54
C ALA A 334 -23.86 -9.98 13.35
N PRO A 335 -25.00 -9.43 12.89
CA PRO A 335 -26.27 -9.60 13.59
C PRO A 335 -26.73 -11.07 13.56
N VAL A 336 -27.22 -11.58 14.69
CA VAL A 336 -27.84 -12.90 14.83
C VAL A 336 -29.09 -12.83 15.69
N TRP A 337 -30.20 -13.35 15.17
CA TRP A 337 -31.50 -13.36 15.85
C TRP A 337 -31.53 -14.38 16.99
N SER A 338 -32.17 -14.01 18.10
CA SER A 338 -32.60 -14.99 19.10
C SER A 338 -33.65 -15.92 18.48
N PRO A 339 -33.76 -17.18 18.96
CA PRO A 339 -34.72 -18.15 18.40
C PRO A 339 -36.19 -17.70 18.47
N ASP A 340 -36.52 -16.84 19.44
CA ASP A 340 -37.86 -16.27 19.62
C ASP A 340 -38.09 -14.97 18.83
N GLY A 341 -37.08 -14.47 18.13
CA GLY A 341 -37.14 -13.27 17.30
C GLY A 341 -37.21 -11.95 18.08
N ARG A 342 -37.07 -11.98 19.41
CA ARG A 342 -37.20 -10.80 20.26
C ARG A 342 -35.91 -9.98 20.34
N TYR A 343 -34.77 -10.65 20.34
CA TYR A 343 -33.47 -10.04 20.51
C TYR A 343 -32.58 -10.24 19.29
N LEU A 344 -31.65 -9.31 19.12
CA LEU A 344 -30.56 -9.43 18.18
C LEU A 344 -29.24 -9.36 18.96
N ALA A 345 -28.39 -10.38 18.80
CA ALA A 345 -27.00 -10.28 19.23
C ALA A 345 -26.16 -9.74 18.06
N PHE A 346 -25.24 -8.84 18.34
CA PHE A 346 -24.38 -8.22 17.32
C PHE A 346 -23.05 -7.84 17.95
N GLN A 347 -22.03 -7.67 17.11
CA GLN A 347 -20.72 -7.20 17.54
C GLN A 347 -20.71 -5.68 17.57
N ARG A 348 -20.25 -5.07 18.65
CA ARG A 348 -19.96 -3.63 18.75
C ARG A 348 -18.63 -3.41 19.45
N ASP A 349 -17.70 -2.69 18.80
CA ASP A 349 -16.35 -2.42 19.32
C ASP A 349 -15.57 -3.69 19.75
N ARG A 350 -15.80 -4.81 19.05
CA ARG A 350 -15.28 -6.17 19.36
C ARG A 350 -15.81 -6.80 20.66
N ASP A 351 -16.97 -6.35 21.10
CA ASP A 351 -17.77 -6.98 22.14
C ASP A 351 -19.12 -7.46 21.60
N VAL A 352 -19.74 -8.40 22.31
CA VAL A 352 -21.08 -8.87 21.98
C VAL A 352 -22.12 -8.05 22.75
N TRP A 353 -23.10 -7.53 22.02
CA TRP A 353 -24.22 -6.76 22.54
C TRP A 353 -25.54 -7.42 22.19
N LEU A 354 -26.53 -7.26 23.07
CA LEU A 354 -27.92 -7.62 22.85
C LEU A 354 -28.79 -6.39 22.67
N LEU A 355 -29.69 -6.44 21.69
CA LEU A 355 -30.69 -5.42 21.41
C LEU A 355 -32.10 -6.02 21.51
N ASP A 356 -33.00 -5.39 22.26
CA ASP A 356 -34.44 -5.70 22.22
C ASP A 356 -35.06 -4.96 21.03
N VAL A 357 -35.46 -5.71 20.00
CA VAL A 357 -35.84 -5.16 18.69
C VAL A 357 -37.10 -4.30 18.79
N GLU A 358 -38.13 -4.74 19.52
CA GLU A 358 -39.38 -3.99 19.67
C GLU A 358 -39.15 -2.66 20.41
N ARG A 359 -38.29 -2.65 21.43
CA ARG A 359 -37.98 -1.42 22.18
C ARG A 359 -37.13 -0.45 21.37
N ALA A 360 -36.14 -0.94 20.62
CA ALA A 360 -35.29 -0.12 19.76
C ALA A 360 -36.12 0.65 18.71
N GLU A 361 -37.11 -0.03 18.11
CA GLU A 361 -38.01 0.58 17.13
C GLU A 361 -38.84 1.73 17.69
N THR A 362 -39.23 1.69 18.98
CA THR A 362 -39.99 2.77 19.62
C THR A 362 -39.15 4.03 19.89
N LEU A 363 -37.82 3.93 19.98
CA LEU A 363 -36.91 5.04 20.27
C LEU A 363 -36.41 5.76 18.99
N ALA A 364 -36.39 5.07 17.84
CA ALA A 364 -35.90 5.60 16.57
C ALA A 364 -36.88 6.54 15.81
N ALA A 365 -38.10 6.77 16.33
CA ALA A 365 -39.19 7.48 15.63
C ALA A 365 -39.09 9.03 15.53
N LYS A 366 -37.89 9.62 15.40
CA LYS A 366 -37.72 11.05 15.01
C LYS A 366 -37.20 11.16 13.57
N PRO A 367 -37.85 11.91 12.66
CA PRO A 367 -37.59 11.83 11.22
C PRO A 367 -36.35 12.64 10.80
N THR A 368 -35.42 11.99 10.09
CA THR A 368 -34.41 12.60 9.21
C THR A 368 -34.98 12.76 7.79
N GLN A 369 -34.57 13.83 7.09
CA GLN A 369 -35.10 14.28 5.79
C GLN A 369 -35.16 13.21 4.69
N PRO A 370 -36.15 13.27 3.78
CA PRO A 370 -36.18 12.46 2.56
C PRO A 370 -35.22 12.99 1.48
N LEU A 371 -34.65 12.07 0.70
CA LEU A 371 -33.78 12.33 -0.46
C LEU A 371 -34.46 13.21 -1.53
N PRO A 372 -33.74 14.10 -2.25
CA PRO A 372 -34.26 14.75 -3.44
C PRO A 372 -34.34 13.74 -4.60
N GLU A 373 -35.52 13.67 -5.24
CA GLU A 373 -35.71 12.98 -6.52
C GLU A 373 -34.86 13.66 -7.61
N SER A 374 -33.83 12.97 -8.12
CA SER A 374 -33.18 13.32 -9.38
C SER A 374 -33.74 12.42 -10.49
N GLY A 375 -34.46 13.05 -11.42
CA GLY A 375 -35.17 12.39 -12.51
C GLY A 375 -34.26 11.69 -13.52
N SER A 376 -34.65 10.46 -13.88
CA SER A 376 -34.39 9.81 -15.16
C SER A 376 -35.38 8.65 -15.36
N LEU A 377 -36.68 8.92 -15.23
CA LEU A 377 -37.75 7.99 -15.64
C LEU A 377 -38.14 8.28 -17.10
N SER A 378 -37.26 8.03 -18.05
CA SER A 378 -37.63 7.88 -19.48
C SER A 378 -36.50 7.30 -20.34
N LEU A 379 -35.98 6.12 -20.01
CA LEU A 379 -35.17 5.34 -20.97
C LEU A 379 -35.26 3.82 -20.77
N LEU A 380 -36.38 3.31 -20.26
CA LEU A 380 -36.61 1.86 -20.05
C LEU A 380 -37.88 1.32 -20.73
N ALA A 381 -38.41 2.06 -21.70
CA ALA A 381 -39.57 1.62 -22.50
C ALA A 381 -39.20 1.03 -23.88
N SER A 382 -37.92 0.94 -24.26
CA SER A 382 -37.50 0.49 -25.60
C SER A 382 -36.68 -0.81 -25.65
N LEU A 383 -36.45 -1.50 -24.53
CA LEU A 383 -35.78 -2.81 -24.52
C LEU A 383 -36.80 -3.94 -24.31
N ARG A 384 -37.64 -4.15 -25.32
CA ARG A 384 -38.43 -5.38 -25.51
C ARG A 384 -38.32 -5.79 -26.98
N ASP A 385 -37.14 -6.23 -27.39
CA ASP A 385 -37.01 -7.05 -28.60
C ASP A 385 -35.85 -8.06 -28.44
N PRO A 386 -36.13 -9.34 -28.16
CA PRO A 386 -35.11 -10.38 -28.03
C PRO A 386 -34.42 -10.79 -29.34
N ALA A 387 -34.72 -10.15 -30.48
CA ALA A 387 -34.31 -10.64 -31.81
C ALA A 387 -33.09 -9.92 -32.45
N LYS A 388 -32.31 -9.13 -31.70
CA LYS A 388 -31.11 -8.44 -32.22
C LYS A 388 -29.81 -8.69 -31.44
N ALA A 389 -29.75 -9.79 -30.70
CA ALA A 389 -28.57 -10.18 -29.94
C ALA A 389 -27.73 -11.24 -30.70
N GLU A 390 -27.22 -10.91 -31.90
CA GLU A 390 -26.20 -11.72 -32.58
C GLU A 390 -25.49 -10.81 -33.60
N GLU A 391 -24.15 -10.73 -33.49
CA GLU A 391 -23.16 -9.99 -34.31
C GLU A 391 -22.46 -8.82 -33.62
N THR A 392 -21.48 -9.12 -32.75
CA THR A 392 -20.06 -8.66 -32.81
C THR A 392 -19.35 -9.05 -31.52
N PHE A 393 -18.96 -10.32 -31.39
CA PHE A 393 -17.92 -10.74 -30.44
C PHE A 393 -16.60 -10.79 -31.19
N THR A 394 -15.81 -9.72 -31.10
CA THR A 394 -14.38 -9.75 -31.37
C THR A 394 -13.66 -9.44 -30.07
N THR A 395 -13.04 -10.49 -29.52
CA THR A 395 -11.94 -10.52 -28.55
C THR A 395 -11.49 -9.15 -28.02
N THR A 396 -11.89 -8.84 -26.78
CA THR A 396 -11.23 -7.81 -25.97
C THR A 396 -10.55 -8.50 -24.81
N SER A 397 -9.28 -8.17 -24.63
CA SER A 397 -8.37 -8.66 -23.60
C SER A 397 -8.97 -8.48 -22.20
N LEU A 398 -8.71 -9.47 -21.35
CA LEU A 398 -8.98 -9.44 -19.91
C LEU A 398 -8.10 -8.36 -19.26
N GLY A 399 -8.64 -7.15 -19.09
CA GLY A 399 -8.04 -6.12 -18.24
C GLY A 399 -8.25 -6.45 -16.75
N LEU A 400 -7.18 -6.33 -15.96
CA LEU A 400 -7.16 -6.50 -14.51
C LEU A 400 -8.17 -5.56 -13.80
N PRO A 401 -8.77 -5.96 -12.66
CA PRO A 401 -9.64 -5.06 -11.89
C PRO A 401 -8.84 -3.88 -11.31
N ALA A 402 -9.44 -2.68 -11.38
CA ALA A 402 -8.87 -1.42 -10.92
C ALA A 402 -8.63 -1.39 -9.40
N ALA A 403 -7.61 -0.66 -8.97
CA ALA A 403 -7.24 -0.45 -7.57
C ALA A 403 -8.40 0.15 -6.74
N PHE A 404 -8.52 -0.22 -5.46
CA PHE A 404 -9.48 0.37 -4.53
C PHE A 404 -9.00 1.77 -4.10
N HIS A 405 -9.71 2.83 -4.50
CA HIS A 405 -9.39 4.20 -4.08
C HIS A 405 -10.08 4.55 -2.75
N LEU A 406 -9.34 5.15 -1.84
CA LEU A 406 -9.79 5.49 -0.49
C LEU A 406 -10.27 6.95 -0.41
N LEU A 407 -11.21 7.21 0.51
CA LEU A 407 -11.67 8.56 0.86
C LEU A 407 -10.94 9.10 2.08
N PRO A 408 -10.42 10.35 2.10
CA PRO A 408 -9.74 10.91 3.27
C PRO A 408 -10.63 10.94 4.52
N PRO A 409 -10.06 10.79 5.73
CA PRO A 409 -10.82 10.84 6.96
C PRO A 409 -11.37 12.25 7.19
N ALA A 410 -12.49 12.36 7.90
CA ALA A 410 -13.11 13.66 8.19
C ALA A 410 -12.31 14.46 9.24
N THR A 411 -11.70 13.78 10.21
CA THR A 411 -10.99 14.43 11.32
C THR A 411 -9.72 13.69 11.72
N ILE A 412 -8.86 14.39 12.47
CA ILE A 412 -7.64 13.84 13.07
C ILE A 412 -7.46 14.35 14.50
N ARG A 413 -7.02 13.47 15.41
CA ARG A 413 -6.74 13.79 16.80
C ARG A 413 -5.25 14.06 16.98
N VAL A 414 -4.92 15.26 17.45
CA VAL A 414 -3.56 15.74 17.62
C VAL A 414 -3.24 15.92 19.10
N TYR A 415 -2.19 15.25 19.56
CA TYR A 415 -1.67 15.39 20.91
C TYR A 415 -0.73 16.58 21.04
N ALA A 416 -1.00 17.43 22.01
CA ALA A 416 -0.18 18.57 22.37
C ALA A 416 1.04 18.14 23.18
N THR A 417 2.21 18.21 22.55
CA THR A 417 3.49 17.99 23.23
C THR A 417 3.85 19.19 24.11
N GLY A 418 4.79 19.01 25.04
CA GLY A 418 5.34 20.15 25.81
C GLY A 418 6.26 21.08 25.02
N LEU A 419 6.53 20.76 23.74
CA LEU A 419 7.43 21.50 22.85
C LEU A 419 6.69 22.39 21.85
N ASN A 420 5.35 22.37 21.84
CA ASN A 420 4.43 22.91 20.84
C ASN A 420 4.50 24.45 20.60
N TYR A 421 5.66 24.95 20.19
CA TYR A 421 6.01 26.36 20.01
C TYR A 421 5.03 27.12 19.10
N TYR A 422 4.50 26.46 18.08
CA TYR A 422 3.58 27.05 17.09
C TYR A 422 2.12 27.08 17.54
N ARG A 423 1.83 26.61 18.76
CA ARG A 423 0.48 26.59 19.37
C ARG A 423 0.52 27.20 20.77
N PRO A 424 0.89 28.50 20.90
CA PRO A 424 1.06 29.13 22.20
C PRO A 424 -0.23 29.05 23.01
N GLY A 425 -0.12 28.65 24.29
CA GLY A 425 -1.25 28.55 25.22
C GLY A 425 -1.99 27.20 25.21
N VAL A 426 -1.58 26.23 24.38
CA VAL A 426 -2.11 24.86 24.41
C VAL A 426 -1.31 24.03 25.43
N PRO A 427 -1.92 23.56 26.53
CA PRO A 427 -1.19 22.81 27.56
C PRO A 427 -0.78 21.42 27.07
N ALA A 428 0.42 20.98 27.48
CA ALA A 428 0.92 19.63 27.20
C ALA A 428 -0.06 18.56 27.72
N GLY A 429 -0.25 17.49 26.96
CA GLY A 429 -1.19 16.42 27.29
C GLY A 429 -2.60 16.62 26.75
N ARG A 430 -2.94 17.82 26.26
CA ARG A 430 -4.22 18.08 25.60
C ARG A 430 -4.30 17.34 24.27
N ILE A 431 -5.47 16.80 23.94
CA ILE A 431 -5.76 16.20 22.64
C ILE A 431 -6.81 17.06 21.96
N ASP A 432 -6.51 17.55 20.76
CA ASP A 432 -7.40 18.37 19.96
C ASP A 432 -7.82 17.62 18.70
N THR A 433 -9.11 17.70 18.36
CA THR A 433 -9.64 17.12 17.12
C THR A 433 -9.79 18.23 16.08
N PHE A 434 -9.20 18.04 14.90
CA PHE A 434 -9.28 18.97 13.77
C PHE A 434 -10.05 18.35 12.61
N ASP A 435 -10.73 19.18 11.82
CA ASP A 435 -11.07 18.83 10.43
C ASP A 435 -9.79 18.46 9.68
N PHE A 436 -9.82 17.36 8.92
CA PHE A 436 -8.60 16.74 8.40
C PHE A 436 -7.88 17.62 7.38
N GLU A 437 -8.60 18.25 6.44
CA GLU A 437 -7.97 19.13 5.45
C GLU A 437 -7.49 20.44 6.09
N THR A 438 -8.18 20.93 7.13
CA THR A 438 -7.70 22.04 7.94
C THR A 438 -6.39 21.69 8.66
N TYR A 439 -6.28 20.46 9.18
CA TYR A 439 -5.04 19.95 9.76
C TYR A 439 -3.89 19.92 8.73
N VAL A 440 -4.14 19.42 7.52
CA VAL A 440 -3.13 19.40 6.44
C VAL A 440 -2.62 20.82 6.14
N LYS A 441 -3.50 21.82 6.09
CA LYS A 441 -3.09 23.24 5.93
C LYS A 441 -2.17 23.69 7.07
N TYR A 442 -2.48 23.32 8.31
CA TYR A 442 -1.64 23.67 9.46
C TYR A 442 -0.29 22.97 9.46
N VAL A 443 -0.21 21.74 8.95
CA VAL A 443 1.06 21.06 8.72
C VAL A 443 1.89 21.82 7.69
N VAL A 444 1.33 22.08 6.50
CA VAL A 444 2.07 22.77 5.43
C VAL A 444 2.55 24.16 5.87
N ASN A 445 1.75 24.91 6.65
CA ASN A 445 2.14 26.21 7.20
C ASN A 445 3.28 26.15 8.23
N CYS A 446 3.48 25.00 8.85
CA CYS A 446 4.54 24.78 9.82
C CYS A 446 5.83 24.29 9.13
N GLU A 447 5.66 23.36 8.19
CA GLU A 447 6.75 22.63 7.55
C GLU A 447 7.37 23.39 6.37
N MET A 448 6.59 24.19 5.64
CA MET A 448 7.03 24.88 4.42
C MET A 448 6.84 26.40 4.52
N PRO A 449 7.79 27.22 4.04
CA PRO A 449 7.54 28.63 3.80
C PRO A 449 6.41 28.83 2.78
N HIS A 450 5.38 29.59 3.13
CA HIS A 450 4.21 29.82 2.25
C HIS A 450 4.55 30.53 0.92
N THR A 451 5.73 31.16 0.82
CA THR A 451 6.21 31.83 -0.40
C THR A 451 6.93 30.90 -1.37
N TRP A 452 7.09 29.63 -1.03
CA TRP A 452 7.68 28.63 -1.93
C TRP A 452 6.77 28.32 -3.12
N MET A 453 7.34 27.68 -4.13
CA MET A 453 6.63 27.35 -5.38
C MET A 453 5.36 26.55 -5.07
N ALA A 454 4.27 26.88 -5.76
CA ALA A 454 2.97 26.24 -5.54
C ALA A 454 3.05 24.71 -5.70
N GLU A 455 3.85 24.21 -6.64
CA GLU A 455 4.04 22.77 -6.86
C GLU A 455 4.76 22.08 -5.68
N ALA A 456 5.70 22.76 -5.02
CA ALA A 456 6.33 22.24 -3.81
C ALA A 456 5.35 22.20 -2.62
N LEU A 457 4.50 23.23 -2.48
CA LEU A 457 3.43 23.25 -1.46
C LEU A 457 2.37 22.16 -1.70
N LYS A 458 2.02 21.92 -2.97
CA LYS A 458 1.12 20.82 -3.38
C LYS A 458 1.71 19.46 -3.02
N ALA A 459 2.99 19.23 -3.32
CA ALA A 459 3.69 18.00 -2.97
C ALA A 459 3.71 17.77 -1.45
N GLN A 460 4.06 18.80 -0.67
CA GLN A 460 3.99 18.73 0.79
C GLN A 460 2.56 18.43 1.27
N GLY A 461 1.53 19.06 0.68
CA GLY A 461 0.14 18.81 1.04
C GLY A 461 -0.27 17.35 0.87
N VAL A 462 0.06 16.74 -0.26
CA VAL A 462 -0.21 15.31 -0.52
C VAL A 462 0.58 14.41 0.42
N ALA A 463 1.87 14.66 0.62
CA ALA A 463 2.70 13.87 1.55
C ALA A 463 2.20 13.99 3.00
N ALA A 464 1.87 15.20 3.46
CA ALA A 464 1.36 15.45 4.79
C ALA A 464 0.02 14.75 5.04
N ARG A 465 -0.91 14.83 4.07
CA ARG A 465 -2.20 14.14 4.09
C ARG A 465 -2.02 12.63 4.18
N THR A 466 -1.18 12.08 3.29
CA THR A 466 -0.90 10.65 3.22
C THR A 466 -0.34 10.13 4.55
N TYR A 467 0.62 10.85 5.15
CA TYR A 467 1.21 10.49 6.45
C TYR A 467 0.18 10.55 7.60
N GLY A 468 -0.57 11.65 7.73
CA GLY A 468 -1.57 11.79 8.79
C GLY A 468 -2.63 10.69 8.71
N TRP A 469 -3.05 10.37 7.49
CA TRP A 469 -4.01 9.31 7.23
C TRP A 469 -3.46 7.91 7.55
N TYR A 470 -2.21 7.62 7.15
CA TYR A 470 -1.54 6.36 7.53
C TYR A 470 -1.62 6.11 9.04
N TYR A 471 -1.35 7.15 9.84
CA TYR A 471 -1.42 7.01 11.29
C TYR A 471 -2.84 6.86 11.80
N ILE A 472 -3.84 7.55 11.26
CA ILE A 472 -5.25 7.30 11.63
C ILE A 472 -5.61 5.81 11.44
N LEU A 473 -5.24 5.22 10.31
CA LEU A 473 -5.56 3.81 10.00
C LEU A 473 -4.72 2.80 10.78
N ASN A 474 -3.54 3.19 11.28
CA ASN A 474 -2.60 2.25 11.91
C ASN A 474 -2.26 2.58 13.37
N ASN A 475 -2.88 3.61 13.96
CA ASN A 475 -2.59 4.10 15.30
C ASN A 475 -2.71 2.99 16.38
N TYR A 476 -3.79 2.19 16.29
CA TYR A 476 -4.06 1.10 17.22
C TYR A 476 -3.05 -0.06 17.10
N ARG A 477 -2.39 -0.22 15.94
CA ARG A 477 -1.38 -1.26 15.71
C ARG A 477 0.02 -0.84 16.13
N LEU A 478 0.32 0.46 16.04
CA LEU A 478 1.69 0.96 16.18
C LEU A 478 1.95 1.65 17.52
N ARG A 479 0.93 2.26 18.12
CA ARG A 479 1.11 3.15 19.28
C ARG A 479 0.06 2.96 20.38
N SER A 480 -1.13 2.45 20.07
CA SER A 480 -2.24 2.25 21.02
C SER A 480 -2.56 3.51 21.85
N ASN A 481 -2.55 4.67 21.19
CA ASN A 481 -2.73 5.97 21.82
C ASN A 481 -4.16 6.52 21.62
N LYS A 482 -4.60 7.43 22.50
CA LYS A 482 -5.88 8.16 22.38
C LYS A 482 -5.88 9.27 21.30
N TRP A 483 -4.80 9.37 20.53
CA TRP A 483 -4.51 10.45 19.58
C TRP A 483 -3.72 9.88 18.40
N ASP A 484 -3.87 10.45 17.21
CA ASP A 484 -3.35 9.89 15.95
C ASP A 484 -1.93 10.35 15.65
N VAL A 485 -1.66 11.63 15.87
CA VAL A 485 -0.35 12.27 15.68
C VAL A 485 -0.06 13.28 16.79
N THR A 486 1.20 13.65 16.95
CA THR A 486 1.65 14.75 17.80
C THR A 486 1.70 16.07 17.02
N ASP A 487 1.61 17.20 17.72
CA ASP A 487 1.73 18.54 17.13
C ASP A 487 3.18 19.04 16.91
N TRP A 488 4.14 18.11 16.89
CA TRP A 488 5.57 18.41 16.82
C TRP A 488 6.28 17.49 15.83
N THR A 489 7.57 17.76 15.58
CA THR A 489 8.42 17.07 14.59
C THR A 489 8.62 15.58 14.86
N SER A 490 8.12 15.04 15.98
CA SER A 490 8.01 13.60 16.20
C SER A 490 7.01 12.94 15.24
N ASP A 491 5.99 13.68 14.78
CA ASP A 491 5.08 13.28 13.73
C ASP A 491 4.99 14.35 12.64
N GLN A 492 4.19 15.40 12.86
CA GLN A 492 4.03 16.53 11.95
C GLN A 492 3.83 17.79 12.78
N CYS A 493 4.66 18.80 12.57
CA CYS A 493 4.46 20.05 13.28
C CYS A 493 3.23 20.77 12.71
N ILE A 494 2.41 21.39 13.56
CA ILE A 494 1.26 22.17 13.09
C ILE A 494 1.33 23.62 13.56
N ARG A 495 0.96 24.51 12.64
CA ARG A 495 0.87 25.95 12.90
C ARG A 495 -0.52 26.45 12.49
N PRO A 496 -1.44 26.69 13.45
CA PRO A 496 -2.83 27.12 13.22
C PRO A 496 -2.97 28.57 12.71
N VAL A 497 -2.22 28.92 11.66
CA VAL A 497 -2.36 30.15 10.90
C VAL A 497 -2.90 29.81 9.51
N SER A 498 -3.30 30.80 8.72
CA SER A 498 -3.79 30.57 7.36
C SER A 498 -3.05 31.50 6.39
N PHE A 499 -2.57 30.92 5.29
CA PHE A 499 -1.95 31.64 4.18
C PHE A 499 -2.70 31.27 2.89
N PRO A 500 -3.10 32.25 2.05
CA PRO A 500 -3.85 31.97 0.83
C PRO A 500 -3.14 31.00 -0.12
N GLU A 501 -1.82 31.13 -0.26
CA GLU A 501 -1.01 30.30 -1.16
C GLU A 501 -1.04 28.82 -0.75
N VAL A 502 -0.92 28.56 0.56
CA VAL A 502 -1.01 27.21 1.12
C VAL A 502 -2.42 26.66 1.02
N ASN A 503 -3.45 27.47 1.30
CA ASN A 503 -4.84 27.04 1.15
C ASN A 503 -5.11 26.60 -0.29
N VAL A 504 -4.74 27.42 -1.27
CA VAL A 504 -4.91 27.10 -2.70
C VAL A 504 -4.15 25.83 -3.06
N ALA A 505 -2.90 25.66 -2.62
CA ALA A 505 -2.12 24.46 -2.90
C ALA A 505 -2.78 23.19 -2.32
N VAL A 506 -3.18 23.22 -1.04
CA VAL A 506 -3.80 22.07 -0.35
C VAL A 506 -5.20 21.77 -0.89
N ASP A 507 -5.99 22.80 -1.19
CA ASP A 507 -7.34 22.65 -1.76
C ASP A 507 -7.29 22.14 -3.20
N THR A 508 -6.27 22.52 -3.99
CA THR A 508 -6.06 22.00 -5.35
C THR A 508 -5.74 20.51 -5.35
N THR A 509 -5.04 20.01 -4.33
CA THR A 509 -4.71 18.58 -4.19
C THR A 509 -5.61 17.89 -3.18
N ARG A 510 -6.77 18.46 -2.86
CA ARG A 510 -7.67 17.96 -1.82
C ARG A 510 -7.99 16.49 -2.06
N GLY A 511 -7.87 15.70 -1.00
CA GLY A 511 -8.10 14.27 -1.01
C GLY A 511 -7.15 13.41 -1.82
N GLN A 512 -6.17 13.97 -2.54
CA GLN A 512 -5.14 13.17 -3.21
C GLN A 512 -4.15 12.59 -2.21
N TYR A 513 -3.70 11.36 -2.43
CA TYR A 513 -2.80 10.62 -1.55
C TYR A 513 -1.84 9.71 -2.32
N LEU A 514 -0.81 9.20 -1.66
CA LEU A 514 0.15 8.27 -2.27
C LEU A 514 -0.15 6.82 -1.91
N TRP A 515 -0.04 5.95 -2.92
CA TRP A 515 -0.34 4.52 -2.82
C TRP A 515 0.75 3.65 -3.47
N HIS A 516 0.95 2.42 -2.99
CA HIS A 516 1.92 1.47 -3.54
C HIS A 516 1.24 0.12 -3.81
N ASN A 517 1.28 -0.36 -5.06
CA ASN A 517 0.74 -1.65 -5.48
C ASN A 517 1.81 -2.75 -5.37
N GLY A 518 1.80 -3.52 -4.27
CA GLY A 518 2.66 -4.70 -4.14
C GLY A 518 2.86 -5.12 -2.69
N TRP A 519 2.27 -6.24 -2.29
CA TRP A 519 2.68 -6.95 -1.08
C TRP A 519 2.40 -8.45 -1.17
N ASP A 520 3.41 -9.21 -1.59
CA ASP A 520 3.60 -10.58 -1.13
C ASP A 520 4.58 -10.49 0.07
N ASP A 521 4.30 -11.21 1.16
CA ASP A 521 5.23 -11.44 2.28
C ASP A 521 5.25 -10.38 3.42
N GLY A 522 4.16 -10.29 4.19
CA GLY A 522 4.22 -10.03 5.65
C GLY A 522 4.68 -8.66 6.22
N ALA A 523 4.01 -7.55 5.90
CA ALA A 523 3.65 -6.42 6.81
C ALA A 523 2.44 -5.62 6.20
N PRO A 524 2.00 -4.46 6.77
CA PRO A 524 0.59 -4.15 7.09
C PRO A 524 -0.40 -4.16 5.88
N PRO A 525 -1.73 -4.27 6.11
CA PRO A 525 -2.68 -4.80 5.14
C PRO A 525 -2.81 -3.95 3.86
N LEU A 526 -3.25 -4.64 2.81
CA LEU A 526 -3.54 -4.23 1.43
C LEU A 526 -4.43 -2.98 1.24
N ASP A 527 -4.78 -2.24 2.31
CA ASP A 527 -5.80 -1.17 2.35
C ASP A 527 -5.32 0.10 3.09
N SER A 528 -4.10 0.58 2.86
CA SER A 528 -3.59 1.82 3.49
C SER A 528 -2.72 2.64 2.53
N PRO A 529 -2.82 3.98 2.53
CA PRO A 529 -1.81 4.83 1.93
C PRO A 529 -0.42 4.52 2.50
N ILE A 530 0.63 4.86 1.75
CA ILE A 530 2.00 4.68 2.22
C ILE A 530 2.28 5.53 3.48
N ILE A 531 3.32 5.19 4.24
CA ILE A 531 3.87 6.16 5.21
C ILE A 531 4.76 7.18 4.48
N ALA A 532 4.15 8.28 4.04
CA ALA A 532 4.83 9.35 3.30
C ALA A 532 5.75 10.20 4.21
N MET A 533 6.93 9.65 4.52
CA MET A 533 7.96 10.32 5.32
C MET A 533 8.55 11.52 4.57
N TYR A 534 8.81 12.63 5.28
CA TYR A 534 9.44 13.81 4.70
C TYR A 534 10.30 14.54 5.73
N SER A 535 11.32 15.25 5.26
CA SER A 535 12.10 16.13 6.12
C SER A 535 12.76 17.28 5.36
N ALA A 536 13.34 18.26 6.06
CA ALA A 536 13.71 19.53 5.46
C ALA A 536 14.72 19.38 4.30
N ASN A 537 15.78 18.61 4.52
CA ASN A 537 16.74 18.32 3.47
C ASN A 537 17.25 16.88 3.61
N ASN A 538 16.98 16.06 2.60
CA ASN A 538 17.40 14.67 2.60
C ASN A 538 18.80 14.46 2.06
N GLY A 539 19.41 15.42 1.35
CA GLY A 539 20.70 15.29 0.69
C GLY A 539 20.69 14.30 -0.49
N ASP A 540 21.80 14.27 -1.23
CA ASP A 540 21.99 13.37 -2.38
C ASP A 540 22.96 12.23 -2.04
N PRO A 541 22.62 10.96 -2.33
CA PRO A 541 21.26 10.47 -2.62
C PRO A 541 20.39 10.48 -1.36
N THR A 542 19.06 10.39 -1.47
CA THR A 542 18.22 10.14 -0.29
C THR A 542 18.58 8.80 0.37
N ARG A 543 18.13 8.55 1.60
CA ARG A 543 18.40 7.27 2.29
C ARG A 543 17.38 6.21 1.89
N THR A 544 17.83 4.96 1.90
CA THR A 544 16.92 3.81 1.96
C THR A 544 16.49 3.57 3.40
N ARG A 545 15.24 3.17 3.60
CA ARG A 545 14.76 2.70 4.90
C ARG A 545 15.03 1.19 5.08
N SER A 546 16.29 0.85 5.33
CA SER A 546 16.80 -0.52 5.32
C SER A 546 16.57 -1.32 6.61
N ASP A 547 16.03 -0.69 7.67
CA ASP A 547 15.67 -1.38 8.92
C ASP A 547 14.50 -2.36 8.73
N ASN A 548 13.63 -2.12 7.73
CA ASN A 548 12.58 -3.05 7.34
C ASN A 548 12.16 -2.81 5.88
N PRO A 549 12.95 -3.27 4.89
CA PRO A 549 12.73 -2.97 3.48
C PRO A 549 11.44 -3.59 2.94
N ALA A 550 11.07 -4.78 3.42
CA ALA A 550 9.77 -5.38 3.13
C ALA A 550 8.64 -4.46 3.59
N ARG A 551 8.83 -3.75 4.71
CA ARG A 551 7.79 -2.88 5.26
C ARG A 551 7.61 -1.54 4.53
N PHE A 552 8.69 -1.04 3.92
CA PHE A 552 8.73 0.29 3.30
C PHE A 552 9.37 0.24 1.90
N PRO A 553 8.81 -0.55 0.97
CA PRO A 553 9.42 -0.78 -0.35
C PRO A 553 9.49 0.49 -1.21
N TYR A 554 8.69 1.50 -0.91
CA TYR A 554 8.66 2.81 -1.58
C TYR A 554 9.64 3.85 -1.01
N LEU A 555 10.33 3.56 0.11
CA LEU A 555 11.35 4.43 0.71
C LEU A 555 12.77 3.94 0.37
N LYS A 556 13.04 3.84 -0.94
CA LYS A 556 14.36 3.52 -1.50
C LYS A 556 15.17 4.80 -1.71
N ALA A 557 16.50 4.71 -1.59
CA ALA A 557 17.40 5.79 -1.95
C ALA A 557 17.20 6.17 -3.43
N VAL A 558 17.04 7.46 -3.69
CA VAL A 558 17.00 8.04 -5.03
C VAL A 558 18.06 9.14 -5.14
N ASN A 559 18.57 9.35 -6.35
CA ASN A 559 19.45 10.49 -6.64
C ASN A 559 18.63 11.78 -6.50
N ASP A 560 19.12 12.77 -5.76
CA ASP A 560 18.48 14.08 -5.58
C ASP A 560 19.50 15.19 -5.80
N PRO A 561 19.96 15.40 -7.05
CA PRO A 561 21.13 16.22 -7.36
C PRO A 561 20.89 17.71 -7.06
N VAL A 562 19.62 18.16 -6.99
CA VAL A 562 19.27 19.51 -6.53
C VAL A 562 19.50 19.70 -5.02
N SER A 563 19.70 18.62 -4.27
CA SER A 563 20.11 18.59 -2.87
C SER A 563 21.58 18.16 -2.70
N PHE A 564 22.35 18.10 -3.79
CA PHE A 564 23.76 17.74 -3.75
C PHE A 564 24.58 18.74 -2.92
N GLY A 565 25.55 18.24 -2.18
CA GLY A 565 26.43 19.07 -1.35
C GLY A 565 25.80 19.57 -0.04
N ASP A 566 24.48 19.47 0.12
CA ASP A 566 23.80 20.01 1.29
C ASP A 566 23.90 19.10 2.53
N THR A 567 23.87 19.74 3.70
CA THR A 567 23.75 19.03 4.97
C THR A 567 22.35 18.44 5.11
N ARG A 568 22.27 17.15 5.44
CA ARG A 568 21.00 16.50 5.75
C ARG A 568 20.42 17.10 7.03
N TYR A 569 19.20 17.59 6.93
CA TYR A 569 18.45 18.14 8.06
C TYR A 569 17.13 17.38 8.19
N GLY A 570 17.18 16.30 8.97
CA GLY A 570 16.09 15.35 9.15
C GLY A 570 16.56 13.90 9.07
N HIS A 571 15.62 12.98 8.90
CA HIS A 571 15.93 11.54 8.87
C HIS A 571 16.49 11.07 7.52
N GLY A 572 16.26 11.83 6.43
CA GLY A 572 16.82 11.55 5.11
C GLY A 572 15.99 10.62 4.22
N TRP A 573 14.74 10.32 4.57
CA TRP A 573 13.86 9.40 3.83
C TRP A 573 12.71 10.16 3.14
N GLY A 574 12.23 9.65 2.00
CA GLY A 574 11.08 10.21 1.29
C GLY A 574 11.31 11.63 0.79
N LEU A 575 10.28 12.49 0.87
CA LEU A 575 10.28 13.83 0.29
C LEU A 575 11.30 14.76 0.99
N SER A 576 12.20 15.36 0.20
CA SER A 576 13.09 16.47 0.62
C SER A 576 12.36 17.79 0.39
N GLN A 577 12.12 18.59 1.44
CA GLN A 577 11.36 19.85 1.29
C GLN A 577 12.12 20.90 0.47
N TRP A 578 13.42 21.07 0.73
CA TRP A 578 14.29 21.92 -0.09
C TRP A 578 14.46 21.37 -1.51
N GLY A 579 14.59 20.04 -1.64
CA GLY A 579 14.69 19.40 -2.95
C GLY A 579 13.42 19.61 -3.77
N ALA A 580 12.23 19.42 -3.19
CA ALA A 580 10.94 19.71 -3.83
C ALA A 580 10.83 21.17 -4.32
N GLN A 581 11.26 22.13 -3.49
CA GLN A 581 11.29 23.54 -3.87
C GLN A 581 12.23 23.80 -5.07
N ARG A 582 13.39 23.14 -5.12
CA ARG A 582 14.38 23.33 -6.19
C ARG A 582 13.98 22.61 -7.46
N TRP A 583 13.45 21.40 -7.39
CA TRP A 583 12.84 20.73 -8.53
C TRP A 583 11.74 21.59 -9.16
N ALA A 584 10.85 22.17 -8.35
CA ALA A 584 9.82 23.06 -8.86
C ALA A 584 10.38 24.37 -9.45
N SER A 585 11.33 25.02 -8.77
CA SER A 585 11.79 26.37 -9.16
C SER A 585 12.89 26.39 -10.22
N TRP A 586 13.78 25.39 -10.24
CA TRP A 586 14.90 25.30 -11.18
C TRP A 586 14.53 24.47 -12.40
N HIS A 587 13.71 23.44 -12.21
CA HIS A 587 13.37 22.47 -13.25
C HIS A 587 11.92 22.53 -13.70
N GLY A 588 11.09 23.39 -13.10
CA GLY A 588 9.69 23.50 -13.45
C GLY A 588 8.87 22.26 -13.11
N TRP A 589 9.38 21.37 -12.25
CA TRP A 589 8.69 20.14 -11.93
C TRP A 589 7.38 20.41 -11.20
N ASN A 590 6.35 19.67 -11.59
CA ASN A 590 5.08 19.67 -10.90
C ASN A 590 5.08 18.74 -9.68
N TYR A 591 4.05 18.85 -8.86
CA TYR A 591 3.98 18.10 -7.61
C TYR A 591 3.96 16.57 -7.77
N GLN A 592 3.40 16.02 -8.86
CA GLN A 592 3.36 14.57 -9.08
C GLN A 592 4.75 14.03 -9.42
N GLN A 593 5.50 14.76 -10.24
CA GLN A 593 6.90 14.44 -10.56
C GLN A 593 7.75 14.42 -9.28
N ILE A 594 7.61 15.45 -8.45
CA ILE A 594 8.30 15.54 -7.16
C ILE A 594 7.95 14.34 -6.28
N LEU A 595 6.67 13.99 -6.15
CA LEU A 595 6.24 12.88 -5.27
C LEU A 595 6.73 11.52 -5.77
N THR A 596 6.53 11.20 -7.05
CA THR A 596 6.91 9.91 -7.64
C THR A 596 8.43 9.75 -7.79
N HIS A 597 9.19 10.84 -7.73
CA HIS A 597 10.64 10.81 -7.59
C HIS A 597 11.08 10.36 -6.18
N TYR A 598 10.53 10.97 -5.13
CA TYR A 598 10.94 10.68 -3.75
C TYR A 598 10.33 9.41 -3.14
N TYR A 599 9.21 8.96 -3.68
CA TYR A 599 8.53 7.73 -3.28
C TYR A 599 8.48 6.79 -4.49
N THR A 600 9.25 5.70 -4.45
CA THR A 600 9.38 4.80 -5.60
C THR A 600 8.22 3.82 -5.69
N ASP A 601 7.84 3.42 -6.91
CA ASP A 601 6.77 2.44 -7.16
C ASP A 601 5.40 2.88 -6.62
N VAL A 602 5.12 4.19 -6.60
CA VAL A 602 3.86 4.75 -6.09
C VAL A 602 3.02 5.44 -7.15
N THR A 603 1.72 5.54 -6.88
CA THR A 603 0.74 6.33 -7.63
C THR A 603 0.26 7.51 -6.79
N VAL A 604 -0.02 8.65 -7.45
CA VAL A 604 -0.70 9.78 -6.84
C VAL A 604 -2.19 9.59 -7.11
N GLU A 605 -2.91 9.10 -6.13
CA GLU A 605 -4.31 8.73 -6.28
C GLU A 605 -5.24 9.93 -6.14
N ALA A 606 -6.18 10.08 -7.06
CA ALA A 606 -7.35 10.91 -6.86
C ALA A 606 -8.29 10.28 -5.80
N PRO A 607 -8.95 11.08 -4.94
CA PRO A 607 -9.93 10.55 -4.02
C PRO A 607 -11.15 10.00 -4.77
N ALA A 608 -11.76 8.93 -4.26
CA ALA A 608 -13.10 8.52 -4.68
C ALA A 608 -14.10 9.58 -4.23
N GLU A 609 -15.05 10.01 -5.07
CA GLU A 609 -16.06 11.02 -4.68
C GLU A 609 -17.47 10.44 -4.57
N SER A 610 -18.27 10.99 -3.65
CA SER A 610 -19.67 10.61 -3.44
C SER A 610 -20.61 11.37 -4.38
N GLY A 611 -20.58 11.06 -5.68
CA GLY A 611 -21.62 11.43 -6.64
C GLY A 611 -21.36 12.65 -7.55
N GLY A 612 -21.28 12.36 -8.86
CA GLY A 612 -21.75 13.19 -9.98
C GLY A 612 -21.15 14.58 -10.20
N ASP A 613 -20.11 14.67 -11.03
CA ASP A 613 -19.90 15.71 -12.06
C ASP A 613 -18.69 15.32 -12.93
N PHE A 614 -18.62 15.82 -14.17
CA PHE A 614 -17.46 15.69 -15.06
C PHE A 614 -16.17 16.09 -14.31
N LYS A 615 -15.32 15.11 -14.01
CA LYS A 615 -13.99 15.34 -13.44
C LYS A 615 -12.99 14.58 -14.28
N PRO A 616 -12.07 15.28 -14.94
CA PRO A 616 -11.05 14.60 -15.71
C PRO A 616 -10.16 13.79 -14.75
N PRO A 617 -9.57 12.67 -15.22
CA PRO A 617 -8.54 11.95 -14.48
C PRO A 617 -7.41 12.88 -14.06
N VAL A 618 -6.55 12.42 -13.16
CA VAL A 618 -5.34 13.13 -12.75
C VAL A 618 -4.13 12.41 -13.33
N ALA A 619 -3.32 13.11 -14.09
CA ALA A 619 -2.17 12.58 -14.77
C ALA A 619 -1.09 13.63 -14.99
N SER A 620 0.15 13.16 -15.06
CA SER A 620 1.34 13.94 -15.41
C SER A 620 2.43 13.05 -16.00
N VAL A 621 3.25 13.60 -16.90
CA VAL A 621 4.54 13.00 -17.27
C VAL A 621 5.46 12.97 -16.04
N VAL A 622 6.09 11.83 -15.76
CA VAL A 622 7.01 11.59 -14.61
C VAL A 622 8.46 11.42 -15.07
N LEU A 623 8.69 10.84 -16.24
CA LEU A 623 10.00 10.70 -16.89
C LEU A 623 9.88 11.07 -18.37
N PRO A 624 10.97 11.44 -19.06
CA PRO A 624 12.40 11.36 -18.67
C PRO A 624 12.95 12.67 -18.06
N TRP A 625 13.66 12.63 -16.93
CA TRP A 625 14.35 13.82 -16.43
C TRP A 625 15.80 13.54 -16.04
N SER A 626 16.69 13.74 -16.99
CA SER A 626 18.07 14.13 -16.76
C SER A 626 18.26 15.50 -17.41
N ASP A 627 18.45 16.55 -16.60
CA ASP A 627 18.98 17.86 -17.01
C ASP A 627 18.40 18.52 -18.29
N PHE A 628 17.08 18.43 -18.48
CA PHE A 628 16.36 19.02 -19.64
C PHE A 628 16.82 18.55 -21.02
N TYR A 629 17.76 17.62 -21.14
CA TYR A 629 18.27 17.11 -22.40
C TYR A 629 18.29 15.58 -22.39
N LEU A 630 17.90 15.02 -23.52
CA LEU A 630 18.08 13.60 -23.80
C LEU A 630 19.41 13.42 -24.54
N THR A 631 20.24 12.52 -24.04
CA THR A 631 21.53 12.18 -24.68
C THR A 631 21.51 10.79 -25.34
N THR A 632 20.35 10.14 -25.36
CA THR A 632 20.16 8.75 -25.75
C THR A 632 19.38 8.63 -27.07
N ASN A 633 19.42 7.44 -27.67
CA ASN A 633 18.63 7.12 -28.87
C ASN A 633 17.22 6.64 -28.52
N ARG A 634 16.94 6.42 -27.24
CA ARG A 634 15.64 5.97 -26.74
C ARG A 634 15.30 6.70 -25.47
N SER A 635 14.02 6.95 -25.25
CA SER A 635 13.55 7.57 -24.03
C SER A 635 12.30 6.87 -23.53
N LEU A 636 12.32 6.43 -22.28
CA LEU A 636 11.12 5.99 -21.59
C LEU A 636 10.36 7.22 -21.10
N ILE A 637 9.17 7.42 -21.64
CA ILE A 637 8.20 8.37 -21.14
C ILE A 637 7.33 7.61 -20.14
N LEU A 638 7.34 8.05 -18.88
CA LEU A 638 6.42 7.53 -17.87
C LEU A 638 5.36 8.58 -17.60
N ALA A 639 4.14 8.13 -17.35
CA ALA A 639 3.07 8.95 -16.81
C ALA A 639 2.63 8.37 -15.46
N ASN A 640 2.28 9.24 -14.53
CA ASN A 640 1.35 8.86 -13.48
C ASN A 640 -0.03 9.20 -14.00
N ALA A 641 -0.99 8.28 -13.91
CA ALA A 641 -2.39 8.59 -14.19
C ALA A 641 -3.29 7.78 -13.26
N SER A 642 -4.23 8.47 -12.62
CA SER A 642 -5.19 7.90 -11.70
C SER A 642 -6.55 8.56 -11.86
N ASP A 643 -7.61 7.81 -11.60
CA ASP A 643 -8.95 8.33 -11.48
C ASP A 643 -9.68 7.54 -10.40
N GLY A 644 -10.07 8.23 -9.33
CA GLY A 644 -10.70 7.62 -8.17
C GLY A 644 -12.18 7.27 -8.37
N ASN A 645 -12.76 7.62 -9.51
CA ASN A 645 -14.20 7.52 -9.76
C ASN A 645 -14.55 6.36 -10.72
N SER A 646 -14.06 6.43 -11.95
CA SER A 646 -14.30 5.43 -13.01
C SER A 646 -13.08 4.56 -13.30
N GLY A 647 -11.91 4.97 -12.82
CA GLY A 647 -10.62 4.36 -13.14
C GLY A 647 -10.13 4.77 -14.52
N MET A 648 -8.86 4.53 -14.77
CA MET A 648 -8.23 4.85 -16.05
C MET A 648 -8.68 3.87 -17.15
N LYS A 649 -8.89 4.42 -18.35
CA LYS A 649 -9.14 3.68 -19.59
C LYS A 649 -7.89 3.67 -20.47
N GLN A 650 -7.26 4.83 -20.65
CA GLN A 650 -6.04 4.96 -21.47
C GLN A 650 -5.24 6.22 -21.15
N VAL A 651 -3.98 6.21 -21.55
CA VAL A 651 -3.10 7.38 -21.61
C VAL A 651 -2.52 7.51 -23.02
N ASP A 652 -2.72 8.66 -23.64
CA ASP A 652 -2.11 9.02 -24.91
C ASP A 652 -0.84 9.83 -24.67
N PHE A 653 0.26 9.44 -25.29
CA PHE A 653 1.55 10.14 -25.26
C PHE A 653 1.70 10.99 -26.51
N TRP A 654 1.88 12.30 -26.34
CA TRP A 654 2.06 13.26 -27.42
C TRP A 654 3.42 13.93 -27.32
N ALA A 655 4.03 14.22 -28.46
CA ALA A 655 5.20 15.09 -28.53
C ALA A 655 5.10 16.10 -29.66
N ARG A 656 5.63 17.30 -29.43
CA ARG A 656 5.82 18.31 -30.46
C ARG A 656 7.29 18.61 -30.66
N TYR A 657 7.78 18.44 -31.88
CA TYR A 657 9.19 18.54 -32.24
C TYR A 657 9.36 18.84 -33.74
N ASP A 658 10.58 19.18 -34.17
CA ASP A 658 10.92 19.33 -35.58
C ASP A 658 11.30 17.97 -36.19
N ASP A 659 10.53 17.54 -37.19
CA ASP A 659 10.76 16.29 -37.94
C ASP A 659 11.50 16.51 -39.29
N GLY A 660 12.00 17.73 -39.54
CA GLY A 660 12.60 18.15 -40.80
C GLY A 660 11.60 18.75 -41.80
N GLY A 661 10.30 18.63 -41.54
CA GLY A 661 9.21 19.30 -42.25
C GLY A 661 8.63 20.51 -41.50
N GLY A 662 9.13 20.81 -40.29
CA GLY A 662 8.65 21.86 -39.39
C GLY A 662 8.21 21.31 -38.03
N ILE A 663 7.84 22.20 -37.11
CA ILE A 663 7.53 21.84 -35.72
C ILE A 663 6.03 21.50 -35.58
N ASN A 664 5.71 20.21 -35.37
CA ASN A 664 4.33 19.71 -35.33
C ASN A 664 4.07 18.81 -34.11
N TRP A 665 2.80 18.62 -33.74
CA TRP A 665 2.38 17.64 -32.72
C TRP A 665 2.20 16.25 -33.34
N HIS A 666 2.71 15.23 -32.67
CA HIS A 666 2.64 13.82 -33.04
C HIS A 666 2.10 13.01 -31.86
N LEU A 667 1.11 12.15 -32.12
CA LEU A 667 0.72 11.08 -31.20
C LEU A 667 1.78 10.00 -31.29
N LEU A 668 2.51 9.77 -30.20
CA LEU A 668 3.56 8.76 -30.12
C LEU A 668 2.96 7.37 -29.87
N ALA A 669 2.05 7.28 -28.90
CA ALA A 669 1.37 6.05 -28.54
C ALA A 669 0.10 6.29 -27.72
N THR A 670 -0.74 5.26 -27.66
CA THR A 670 -1.85 5.13 -26.72
C THR A 670 -1.65 3.85 -25.93
N ASP A 671 -1.56 3.96 -24.62
CA ASP A 671 -1.53 2.83 -23.69
C ASP A 671 -2.92 2.64 -23.09
N THR A 672 -3.52 1.46 -23.29
CA THR A 672 -4.83 1.06 -22.75
C THR A 672 -4.73 0.00 -21.66
N GLU A 673 -3.53 -0.50 -21.37
CA GLU A 673 -3.30 -1.61 -20.46
C GLU A 673 -2.85 -1.12 -19.09
N GLY A 674 -1.97 -0.13 -19.03
CA GLY A 674 -1.50 0.53 -17.80
C GLY A 674 -0.79 -0.38 -16.79
N GLY A 675 -0.57 -1.66 -17.11
CA GLY A 675 -0.04 -2.68 -16.20
C GLY A 675 1.44 -2.51 -15.84
N ASP A 676 2.18 -1.71 -16.61
CA ASP A 676 3.59 -1.36 -16.43
C ASP A 676 3.80 0.08 -15.91
N GLY A 677 2.71 0.76 -15.52
CA GLY A 677 2.75 2.12 -14.97
C GLY A 677 2.75 3.22 -16.02
N TRP A 678 1.76 3.20 -16.93
CA TRP A 678 1.55 4.13 -18.05
C TRP A 678 2.85 4.56 -18.72
N SER A 679 3.33 3.75 -19.64
CA SER A 679 4.67 3.93 -20.20
C SER A 679 4.68 3.90 -21.72
N TYR A 680 5.66 4.61 -22.29
CA TYR A 680 6.00 4.47 -23.70
C TYR A 680 7.50 4.59 -23.93
N LEU A 681 8.08 3.60 -24.60
CA LEU A 681 9.46 3.63 -25.04
C LEU A 681 9.56 4.30 -26.42
N TRP A 682 9.96 5.56 -26.44
CA TRP A 682 10.11 6.34 -27.66
C TRP A 682 11.49 6.10 -28.30
N ASP A 683 11.51 5.69 -29.56
CA ASP A 683 12.71 5.66 -30.40
C ASP A 683 12.97 7.06 -30.99
N LEU A 684 14.09 7.64 -30.59
CA LEU A 684 14.53 8.98 -30.98
C LEU A 684 15.62 8.92 -32.07
N SER A 685 16.10 7.73 -32.45
CA SER A 685 17.31 7.57 -33.28
C SER A 685 17.26 8.29 -34.63
N SER A 686 16.06 8.50 -35.19
CA SER A 686 15.85 9.23 -36.44
C SER A 686 15.69 10.75 -36.26
N LEU A 687 15.50 11.24 -35.03
CA LEU A 687 15.31 12.66 -34.76
C LEU A 687 16.64 13.41 -34.72
N PRO A 688 16.74 14.55 -35.42
CA PRO A 688 17.90 15.41 -35.32
C PRO A 688 18.02 15.99 -33.90
N ASN A 689 19.24 16.33 -33.50
CA ASN A 689 19.47 17.06 -32.25
C ASN A 689 18.70 18.39 -32.27
N GLN A 690 18.12 18.74 -31.13
CA GLN A 690 17.23 19.90 -30.97
C GLN A 690 17.64 20.71 -29.73
N PRO A 691 17.77 22.05 -29.85
CA PRO A 691 18.14 22.89 -28.73
C PRO A 691 16.98 23.08 -27.74
N LEU A 692 17.30 23.38 -26.48
CA LEU A 692 16.31 23.77 -25.46
C LEU A 692 15.91 25.25 -25.61
N THR A 693 15.31 25.61 -26.74
CA THR A 693 14.79 26.97 -27.05
C THR A 693 13.41 26.89 -27.71
N GLU A 694 13.00 27.82 -28.58
CA GLU A 694 11.69 27.79 -29.28
C GLU A 694 11.44 26.52 -30.11
N GLY A 695 12.50 25.75 -30.43
CA GLY A 695 12.45 24.44 -31.10
C GLY A 695 12.55 23.23 -30.17
N SER A 696 12.38 23.39 -28.86
CA SER A 696 12.43 22.29 -27.88
C SER A 696 11.36 21.22 -28.14
N ILE A 697 11.69 19.96 -27.85
CA ILE A 697 10.70 18.90 -27.80
C ILE A 697 9.75 19.16 -26.63
N GLN A 698 8.46 19.13 -26.93
CA GLN A 698 7.37 19.33 -25.98
C GLN A 698 6.64 18.00 -25.78
N ILE A 699 6.67 17.44 -24.58
CA ILE A 699 5.97 16.19 -24.26
C ILE A 699 4.69 16.53 -23.48
N ALA A 700 3.57 15.94 -23.90
CA ALA A 700 2.29 16.07 -23.23
C ALA A 700 1.60 14.71 -23.15
N ILE A 701 0.70 14.54 -22.19
CA ILE A 701 -0.13 13.35 -22.09
C ILE A 701 -1.61 13.73 -22.05
N ASN A 702 -2.45 12.86 -22.58
CA ASN A 702 -3.89 12.94 -22.37
C ASN A 702 -4.34 11.68 -21.63
N ALA A 703 -4.92 11.86 -20.47
CA ALA A 703 -5.46 10.77 -19.67
C ALA A 703 -6.97 10.69 -19.89
N ILE A 704 -7.47 9.49 -20.15
CA ILE A 704 -8.89 9.24 -20.39
C ILE A 704 -9.36 8.17 -19.40
N ASP A 705 -10.44 8.48 -18.70
CA ASP A 705 -11.05 7.58 -17.72
C ASP A 705 -12.10 6.65 -18.38
N ARG A 706 -12.67 5.71 -17.63
CA ARG A 706 -13.61 4.70 -18.19
C ARG A 706 -14.98 5.26 -18.55
N VAL A 707 -15.26 6.51 -18.22
CA VAL A 707 -16.47 7.23 -18.64
C VAL A 707 -16.17 8.32 -19.67
N ASP A 708 -14.98 8.27 -20.29
CA ASP A 708 -14.52 9.14 -21.37
C ASP A 708 -14.33 10.62 -20.95
N ASN A 709 -14.14 10.90 -19.65
CA ASN A 709 -13.61 12.21 -19.25
C ASN A 709 -12.12 12.28 -19.61
N VAL A 710 -11.71 13.45 -20.11
CA VAL A 710 -10.35 13.64 -20.61
C VAL A 710 -9.66 14.73 -19.82
N GLN A 711 -8.52 14.39 -19.22
CA GLN A 711 -7.55 15.39 -18.82
C GLN A 711 -6.63 15.66 -19.99
N LEU A 712 -6.69 16.90 -20.49
CA LEU A 712 -5.70 17.41 -21.43
C LEU A 712 -4.58 18.05 -20.61
N ASP A 713 -3.37 17.52 -20.70
CA ASP A 713 -2.21 18.11 -20.02
C ASP A 713 -1.54 19.23 -20.84
N SER A 714 -2.27 19.83 -21.80
CA SER A 714 -1.77 20.93 -22.63
C SER A 714 -1.42 22.20 -21.84
N SER A 715 -1.78 22.25 -20.55
CA SER A 715 -1.39 23.31 -19.61
C SER A 715 -0.08 23.03 -18.85
N ARG A 716 0.50 21.81 -18.93
CA ARG A 716 1.75 21.42 -18.24
C ARG A 716 2.63 20.55 -19.15
N VAL A 717 3.05 21.14 -20.27
CA VAL A 717 3.98 20.50 -21.21
C VAL A 717 5.38 20.38 -20.60
N ALA A 718 5.96 19.20 -20.77
CA ALA A 718 7.35 18.90 -20.44
C ALA A 718 8.28 19.37 -21.58
N PHE A 719 9.28 20.18 -21.26
CA PHE A 719 10.24 20.69 -22.25
C PHE A 719 11.57 19.94 -22.14
N VAL A 720 12.00 19.34 -23.25
CA VAL A 720 13.29 18.65 -23.35
C VAL A 720 14.01 19.00 -24.66
N GLY A 721 15.32 19.14 -24.57
CA GLY A 721 16.24 19.17 -25.70
C GLY A 721 16.72 17.76 -26.05
N LEU A 722 17.38 17.64 -27.18
CA LEU A 722 17.98 16.39 -27.66
C LEU A 722 19.39 16.67 -28.13
N ASP A 723 20.39 16.16 -27.41
CA ASP A 723 21.79 16.37 -27.77
C ASP A 723 22.65 15.14 -27.41
N ARG A 724 23.15 14.48 -28.45
CA ARG A 724 23.95 13.24 -28.36
C ARG A 724 25.41 13.44 -28.70
N VAL A 725 25.82 14.66 -29.03
CA VAL A 725 27.17 14.94 -29.50
C VAL A 725 27.99 15.40 -28.31
N ALA A 726 29.03 14.65 -27.98
CA ALA A 726 29.93 15.06 -26.91
C ALA A 726 30.81 16.24 -27.33
N PRO A 727 31.16 17.14 -26.40
CA PRO A 727 32.11 18.20 -26.68
C PRO A 727 33.48 17.62 -27.04
N THR A 728 34.21 18.32 -27.90
CA THR A 728 35.59 17.99 -28.25
C THR A 728 36.53 19.05 -27.71
N GLY A 729 37.76 18.67 -27.36
CA GLY A 729 38.71 19.63 -26.84
C GLY A 729 40.13 19.10 -26.73
N THR A 730 41.06 20.04 -26.56
CA THR A 730 42.49 19.79 -26.38
C THR A 730 42.99 20.52 -25.14
N VAL A 731 44.07 19.98 -24.56
CA VAL A 731 44.68 20.49 -23.35
C VAL A 731 46.18 20.57 -23.56
N GLY A 732 46.79 21.67 -23.14
CA GLY A 732 48.22 21.82 -22.97
C GLY A 732 48.55 22.23 -21.54
N ALA A 733 49.74 21.90 -21.07
CA ALA A 733 50.25 22.37 -19.79
C ALA A 733 51.54 23.16 -19.97
N TYR A 734 51.71 24.21 -19.17
CA TYR A 734 52.91 25.03 -19.09
C TYR A 734 53.31 25.19 -17.63
N GLN A 735 54.49 24.70 -17.28
CA GLN A 735 55.08 24.97 -15.96
C GLN A 735 55.88 26.26 -16.02
N ASN A 736 55.63 27.18 -15.08
CA ASN A 736 56.35 28.45 -15.06
C ASN A 736 57.80 28.22 -14.59
N PRO A 737 58.83 28.51 -15.43
CA PRO A 737 60.23 28.31 -15.05
C PRO A 737 60.69 29.27 -13.94
N ASP A 738 60.06 30.45 -13.79
CA ASP A 738 60.39 31.44 -12.77
C ASP A 738 59.68 31.18 -11.43
N ASN A 739 58.61 30.38 -11.45
CA ASN A 739 57.91 29.90 -10.26
C ASN A 739 57.54 28.41 -10.45
N PRO A 740 58.48 27.48 -10.19
CA PRO A 740 58.33 26.07 -10.56
C PRO A 740 57.18 25.37 -9.80
N SER A 741 56.75 25.92 -8.67
CA SER A 741 55.58 25.46 -7.90
C SER A 741 54.25 25.78 -8.59
N THR A 742 54.25 26.49 -9.73
CA THR A 742 53.03 26.88 -10.45
C THR A 742 52.95 26.20 -11.82
N VAL A 743 51.83 25.54 -12.09
CA VAL A 743 51.48 24.96 -13.40
C VAL A 743 50.23 25.62 -13.95
N ALA A 744 50.30 26.11 -15.18
CA ALA A 744 49.16 26.59 -15.95
C ALA A 744 48.71 25.51 -16.93
N LEU A 745 47.43 25.15 -16.90
CA LEU A 745 46.77 24.33 -17.91
C LEU A 745 46.01 25.26 -18.85
N PHE A 746 46.19 25.09 -20.15
CA PHE A 746 45.44 25.77 -21.20
C PHE A 746 44.56 24.76 -21.91
N SER A 747 43.28 25.08 -22.07
CA SER A 747 42.34 24.24 -22.80
C SER A 747 41.64 25.02 -23.90
N SER A 748 41.31 24.29 -24.97
CA SER A 748 40.43 24.76 -26.04
C SER A 748 39.43 23.65 -26.32
N ALA A 749 38.16 23.92 -26.07
CA ALA A 749 37.07 22.98 -26.30
C ALA A 749 35.88 23.65 -26.99
N SER A 750 35.11 22.84 -27.72
CA SER A 750 33.92 23.27 -28.46
C SER A 750 32.85 22.19 -28.42
N ASP A 751 31.60 22.61 -28.51
CA ASP A 751 30.46 21.73 -28.64
C ASP A 751 29.73 22.00 -29.95
N GLU A 752 29.52 20.95 -30.74
CA GLU A 752 28.72 20.98 -31.98
C GLU A 752 27.30 20.43 -31.77
N GLY A 753 26.99 19.90 -30.58
CA GLY A 753 25.71 19.30 -30.21
C GLY A 753 24.58 20.29 -29.99
N GLY A 754 24.93 21.53 -29.65
CA GLY A 754 24.00 22.65 -29.54
C GLY A 754 23.49 22.89 -28.11
N SER A 755 23.93 22.10 -27.13
CA SER A 755 23.77 22.40 -25.70
C SER A 755 24.86 23.32 -25.16
N GLY A 756 25.97 23.47 -25.90
CA GLY A 756 27.07 24.37 -25.62
C GLY A 756 28.00 23.84 -24.53
N LEU A 757 29.29 24.16 -24.63
CA LEU A 757 30.27 23.80 -23.61
C LEU A 757 30.02 24.55 -22.29
N GLN A 758 29.92 23.82 -21.17
CA GLN A 758 29.58 24.41 -19.87
C GLN A 758 30.67 24.23 -18.81
N LYS A 759 31.17 23.00 -18.66
CA LYS A 759 31.98 22.62 -17.49
C LYS A 759 33.24 21.88 -17.91
N MET A 760 34.20 21.86 -17.00
CA MET A 760 35.38 21.00 -17.07
C MET A 760 35.69 20.36 -15.72
N ALA A 761 36.31 19.19 -15.75
CA ALA A 761 36.70 18.45 -14.54
C ALA A 761 38.09 17.84 -14.73
N ILE A 762 38.85 17.72 -13.63
CA ILE A 762 40.24 17.26 -13.65
C ILE A 762 40.36 15.94 -12.87
N SER A 763 41.07 14.96 -13.41
CA SER A 763 41.48 13.76 -12.70
C SER A 763 42.99 13.73 -12.52
N HIS A 764 43.43 13.35 -11.32
CA HIS A 764 44.82 13.07 -10.98
C HIS A 764 45.18 11.59 -11.20
N ASP A 765 44.72 11.02 -12.31
CA ASP A 765 44.84 9.59 -12.66
C ASP A 765 44.21 8.66 -11.60
N TRP A 766 43.07 9.09 -11.04
CA TRP A 766 42.22 8.24 -10.20
C TRP A 766 41.40 7.31 -11.07
N ILE A 767 42.07 6.29 -11.60
CA ILE A 767 41.52 5.32 -12.55
C ILE A 767 41.67 3.90 -12.02
N TRP A 768 40.65 3.09 -12.25
CA TRP A 768 40.64 1.66 -11.95
C TRP A 768 40.00 0.89 -13.10
N GLU A 769 40.72 -0.14 -13.57
CA GLU A 769 40.26 -1.00 -14.67
C GLU A 769 39.31 -2.07 -14.13
N GLY A 770 38.17 -2.25 -14.80
CA GLY A 770 37.06 -3.07 -14.33
C GLY A 770 37.41 -4.54 -14.14
N GLU A 771 38.28 -5.07 -15.00
CA GLU A 771 38.76 -6.45 -14.97
C GLU A 771 39.82 -6.76 -13.91
N ASP A 772 40.36 -5.72 -13.27
CA ASP A 772 41.33 -5.84 -12.19
C ASP A 772 40.70 -5.53 -10.81
N LEU A 773 39.41 -5.15 -10.80
CA LEU A 773 38.61 -4.98 -9.58
C LEU A 773 38.34 -6.32 -8.89
N PRO A 774 38.08 -6.35 -7.57
CA PRO A 774 37.45 -7.50 -6.94
C PRO A 774 35.97 -7.66 -7.36
N HIS A 775 35.46 -8.89 -7.36
CA HIS A 775 34.07 -9.17 -7.74
C HIS A 775 33.47 -10.27 -6.86
N GLU A 776 32.15 -10.26 -6.70
CA GLU A 776 31.44 -11.39 -6.12
C GLU A 776 31.60 -12.64 -6.99
N ALA A 777 31.68 -13.80 -6.33
CA ALA A 777 31.86 -15.06 -7.02
C ALA A 777 30.72 -15.32 -8.03
N ASN A 778 31.08 -15.72 -9.24
CA ASN A 778 30.16 -16.00 -10.35
C ASN A 778 29.36 -14.78 -10.86
N SER A 779 29.78 -13.54 -10.56
CA SER A 779 29.13 -12.32 -11.05
C SER A 779 29.63 -11.83 -12.42
N GLY A 780 30.49 -12.60 -13.07
CA GLY A 780 31.05 -12.30 -14.38
C GLY A 780 32.38 -12.98 -14.63
N VAL A 781 33.02 -12.62 -15.75
CA VAL A 781 34.32 -13.12 -16.19
C VAL A 781 35.13 -12.01 -16.88
N LYS A 782 36.46 -12.09 -16.78
CA LYS A 782 37.37 -11.25 -17.58
C LYS A 782 37.31 -11.70 -19.04
N VAL A 783 37.01 -10.77 -19.95
CA VAL A 783 36.91 -11.02 -21.39
C VAL A 783 37.87 -10.14 -22.17
N TYR A 784 38.39 -10.67 -23.27
CA TYR A 784 39.07 -9.85 -24.27
C TYR A 784 38.03 -9.05 -25.05
N ASP A 785 38.22 -7.73 -25.11
CA ASP A 785 37.31 -6.79 -25.73
C ASP A 785 38.10 -5.66 -26.38
N GLN A 786 38.18 -5.67 -27.70
CA GLN A 786 38.95 -4.68 -28.46
C GLN A 786 38.42 -3.24 -28.30
N SER A 787 37.17 -3.07 -27.88
CA SER A 787 36.56 -1.75 -27.65
C SER A 787 36.82 -1.19 -26.24
N ALA A 788 37.35 -2.02 -25.34
CA ALA A 788 37.88 -1.61 -24.05
C ALA A 788 39.23 -0.91 -24.21
N LEU A 789 39.54 0.03 -23.32
CA LEU A 789 40.69 0.94 -23.50
C LEU A 789 42.04 0.21 -23.42
N ASN A 790 42.12 -0.90 -22.70
CA ASN A 790 43.30 -1.74 -22.58
C ASN A 790 43.13 -3.14 -23.21
N GLY A 791 42.02 -3.35 -23.92
CA GLY A 791 41.69 -4.61 -24.60
C GLY A 791 41.00 -5.66 -23.73
N TYR A 792 40.69 -5.37 -22.46
CA TYR A 792 39.96 -6.27 -21.57
C TYR A 792 38.86 -5.55 -20.81
N ALA A 793 37.84 -6.29 -20.40
CA ALA A 793 36.78 -5.80 -19.52
C ALA A 793 36.29 -6.91 -18.60
N TRP A 794 35.64 -6.54 -17.50
CA TRP A 794 34.85 -7.49 -16.72
C TRP A 794 33.43 -7.56 -17.27
N GLN A 795 32.96 -8.75 -17.59
CA GLN A 795 31.63 -8.94 -18.19
C GLN A 795 30.77 -9.89 -17.35
N GLY A 796 29.60 -9.40 -16.93
CA GLY A 796 28.49 -10.24 -16.46
C GLY A 796 27.60 -10.60 -17.64
N ARG A 797 27.28 -11.90 -17.80
CA ARG A 797 26.42 -12.41 -18.87
C ARG A 797 25.04 -12.76 -18.32
N ALA A 798 24.01 -12.16 -18.90
CA ALA A 798 22.63 -12.37 -18.47
C ALA A 798 22.24 -13.85 -18.61
N GLY A 799 21.63 -14.39 -17.56
CA GLY A 799 21.17 -15.79 -17.52
C GLY A 799 22.30 -16.83 -17.39
N VAL A 800 23.55 -16.40 -17.27
CA VAL A 800 24.72 -17.28 -17.08
C VAL A 800 25.40 -16.96 -15.75
N ASP A 801 25.73 -15.69 -15.53
CA ASP A 801 26.39 -15.23 -14.33
C ASP A 801 25.34 -14.72 -13.32
N SER A 802 25.62 -14.86 -12.02
CA SER A 802 24.71 -14.43 -10.96
C SER A 802 24.71 -12.90 -10.79
N PRO A 803 23.60 -12.26 -10.41
CA PRO A 803 23.62 -10.87 -9.98
C PRO A 803 24.62 -10.67 -8.83
N GLY A 804 25.36 -9.58 -8.84
CA GLY A 804 26.38 -9.35 -7.81
C GLY A 804 27.18 -8.07 -7.98
N TYR A 805 27.92 -7.73 -6.92
CA TYR A 805 28.78 -6.54 -6.87
C TYR A 805 30.14 -6.77 -7.53
N TRP A 806 30.56 -5.75 -8.28
CA TRP A 806 31.91 -5.51 -8.75
C TRP A 806 32.47 -4.37 -7.90
N TYR A 807 33.43 -4.71 -7.06
CA TYR A 807 33.92 -3.88 -5.97
C TYR A 807 35.07 -3.00 -6.43
N GLY A 808 34.99 -1.70 -6.20
CA GLY A 808 36.16 -0.84 -6.29
C GLY A 808 37.17 -1.21 -5.20
N PRO A 809 38.47 -0.93 -5.37
CA PRO A 809 39.37 -0.99 -4.22
C PRO A 809 39.01 0.12 -3.25
N TYR A 810 39.12 -0.18 -1.97
CA TYR A 810 39.16 0.85 -0.95
C TYR A 810 40.32 1.81 -1.18
N THR A 811 40.01 3.09 -1.36
CA THR A 811 41.00 4.12 -1.68
C THR A 811 40.95 5.28 -0.68
N PHE A 812 42.14 5.74 -0.31
CA PHE A 812 42.38 6.96 0.44
C PHE A 812 43.08 8.02 -0.43
N ARG A 813 43.12 7.82 -1.75
CA ARG A 813 43.77 8.74 -2.70
C ARG A 813 43.01 10.05 -2.88
N LEU A 814 41.74 10.10 -2.51
CA LEU A 814 40.91 11.28 -2.58
C LEU A 814 40.84 11.94 -1.21
N SER A 815 40.93 13.26 -1.18
CA SER A 815 40.89 14.03 0.06
C SER A 815 39.43 14.21 0.53
N PRO A 816 39.13 14.03 1.82
CA PRO A 816 37.84 14.43 2.36
C PRO A 816 37.66 15.97 2.29
N GLY A 817 36.44 16.44 2.53
CA GLY A 817 36.03 17.84 2.44
C GLY A 817 35.72 18.34 1.02
N HIS A 818 35.61 17.44 0.04
CA HIS A 818 35.45 17.80 -1.37
C HIS A 818 34.33 16.99 -2.05
N ALA A 819 33.74 17.57 -3.09
CA ALA A 819 32.85 16.88 -4.00
C ALA A 819 33.64 16.30 -5.19
N TYR A 820 33.18 15.16 -5.69
CA TYR A 820 33.76 14.45 -6.82
C TYR A 820 32.68 13.91 -7.75
N ARG A 821 33.08 13.52 -8.96
CA ARG A 821 32.26 12.75 -9.89
C ARG A 821 33.03 11.52 -10.35
N ALA A 822 32.41 10.35 -10.24
CA ALA A 822 32.96 9.08 -10.71
C ALA A 822 32.30 8.70 -12.04
N TYR A 823 33.08 8.58 -13.11
CA TYR A 823 32.64 8.13 -14.42
C TYR A 823 32.87 6.63 -14.58
N PHE A 824 31.78 5.88 -14.69
CA PHE A 824 31.80 4.45 -14.99
C PHE A 824 31.67 4.28 -16.50
N ARG A 825 32.67 3.65 -17.14
CA ARG A 825 32.64 3.33 -18.57
C ARG A 825 32.07 1.93 -18.76
N LEU A 826 30.84 1.87 -19.24
CA LEU A 826 30.04 0.64 -19.31
C LEU A 826 29.48 0.45 -20.71
N LYS A 827 29.19 -0.80 -21.07
CA LYS A 827 28.31 -1.13 -22.20
C LYS A 827 27.36 -2.25 -21.83
N THR A 828 26.23 -2.30 -22.52
CA THR A 828 25.23 -3.37 -22.37
C THR A 828 24.85 -3.97 -23.73
N SER A 829 24.47 -5.24 -23.75
CA SER A 829 23.95 -5.88 -24.96
C SER A 829 22.50 -5.50 -25.27
N ASN A 830 21.73 -5.08 -24.27
CA ASN A 830 20.31 -4.75 -24.43
C ASN A 830 20.03 -3.29 -24.06
N VAL A 831 19.77 -2.47 -25.08
CA VAL A 831 19.41 -1.05 -24.94
C VAL A 831 17.90 -0.78 -24.98
N ASN A 832 17.10 -1.85 -24.99
CA ASN A 832 15.64 -1.75 -25.08
C ASN A 832 14.95 -2.02 -23.74
N THR A 833 15.67 -2.54 -22.75
CA THR A 833 15.09 -2.88 -21.45
C THR A 833 14.91 -1.65 -20.56
N THR A 834 13.73 -1.53 -19.96
CA THR A 834 13.37 -0.54 -18.95
C THR A 834 13.70 -1.01 -17.52
N GLU A 835 14.05 -2.30 -17.37
CA GLU A 835 14.56 -2.84 -16.12
C GLU A 835 15.99 -2.35 -15.85
N VAL A 836 16.35 -2.25 -14.58
CA VAL A 836 17.68 -1.81 -14.14
C VAL A 836 18.72 -2.87 -14.53
N VAL A 837 19.70 -2.50 -15.34
CA VAL A 837 20.82 -3.35 -15.78
C VAL A 837 22.05 -3.20 -14.89
N ALA A 838 22.21 -2.02 -14.27
CA ALA A 838 23.31 -1.75 -13.35
C ALA A 838 22.89 -0.75 -12.25
N ILE A 839 23.43 -0.91 -11.04
CA ILE A 839 23.40 0.13 -10.01
C ILE A 839 24.84 0.56 -9.75
N LEU A 840 25.11 1.85 -9.91
CA LEU A 840 26.40 2.46 -9.67
C LEU A 840 26.33 3.23 -8.37
N ASP A 841 27.26 3.00 -7.47
CA ASP A 841 27.33 3.79 -6.25
C ASP A 841 28.77 4.13 -5.85
N ALA A 842 28.85 5.17 -5.03
CA ALA A 842 30.05 5.51 -4.30
C ALA A 842 29.72 5.42 -2.81
N VAL A 843 30.52 4.65 -2.07
CA VAL A 843 30.31 4.38 -0.66
C VAL A 843 31.60 4.55 0.13
N ASP A 844 31.46 4.71 1.44
CA ASP A 844 32.55 4.44 2.37
C ASP A 844 32.05 3.70 3.61
N HIS A 845 32.98 3.14 4.38
CA HIS A 845 32.67 2.49 5.63
C HIS A 845 32.71 3.50 6.78
N THR A 846 31.66 3.50 7.58
CA THR A 846 31.62 4.24 8.84
C THR A 846 31.13 3.33 9.96
N THR A 847 31.02 3.88 11.17
CA THR A 847 30.53 3.17 12.33
C THR A 847 29.23 3.82 12.81
N ASP A 848 28.19 3.02 13.06
CA ASP A 848 26.94 3.52 13.63
C ASP A 848 27.08 3.86 15.12
N SER A 849 26.03 4.42 15.72
CA SER A 849 25.98 4.78 17.14
C SER A 849 26.19 3.60 18.10
N GLN A 850 26.15 2.36 17.61
CA GLN A 850 26.31 1.11 18.35
C GLN A 850 27.68 0.46 18.10
N GLY A 851 28.58 1.11 17.36
CA GLY A 851 29.91 0.59 17.09
C GLY A 851 29.97 -0.42 15.94
N ARG A 852 28.89 -0.59 15.15
CA ARG A 852 28.85 -1.54 14.02
C ARG A 852 29.33 -0.87 12.75
N PHE A 853 30.10 -1.59 11.94
CA PHE A 853 30.46 -1.13 10.59
C PHE A 853 29.21 -1.07 9.72
N VAL A 854 28.97 0.10 9.13
CA VAL A 854 27.87 0.36 8.21
C VAL A 854 28.41 1.07 6.97
N LEU A 855 27.84 0.74 5.81
CA LEU A 855 28.12 1.44 4.57
C LEU A 855 27.36 2.76 4.56
N ARG A 856 28.08 3.86 4.32
CA ARG A 856 27.50 5.17 4.05
C ARG A 856 27.53 5.39 2.54
N GLN A 857 26.35 5.53 1.96
CA GLN A 857 26.18 5.85 0.54
C GLN A 857 26.40 7.35 0.31
N LEU A 858 27.31 7.67 -0.60
CA LEU A 858 27.73 9.04 -0.93
C LEU A 858 27.28 9.47 -2.33
N GLY A 859 27.03 8.52 -3.22
CA GLY A 859 26.52 8.73 -4.57
C GLY A 859 25.76 7.50 -5.07
N LEU A 860 24.77 7.69 -5.95
CA LEU A 860 23.97 6.60 -6.52
C LEU A 860 23.46 6.96 -7.92
N LEU A 861 23.51 6.00 -8.83
CA LEU A 861 22.87 6.07 -10.14
C LEU A 861 22.37 4.67 -10.55
N CYS A 862 21.09 4.56 -10.87
CA CYS A 862 20.52 3.33 -11.45
C CYS A 862 20.48 3.47 -12.96
N LEU A 863 21.04 2.50 -13.68
CA LEU A 863 21.06 2.46 -15.13
C LEU A 863 20.13 1.38 -15.67
N ARG A 864 19.38 1.72 -16.70
CA ARG A 864 18.54 0.84 -17.52
C ARG A 864 19.18 0.67 -18.89
N GLY A 865 18.74 -0.31 -19.67
CA GLY A 865 19.24 -0.49 -21.03
C GLY A 865 19.06 0.76 -21.89
N ILE A 866 17.91 1.42 -21.74
CA ILE A 866 17.53 2.62 -22.49
C ILE A 866 18.42 3.85 -22.22
N ASP A 867 19.21 3.84 -21.14
CA ASP A 867 20.13 4.94 -20.81
C ASP A 867 21.42 4.89 -21.68
N PHE A 868 21.64 3.76 -22.36
CA PHE A 868 22.73 3.57 -23.30
C PHE A 868 22.31 3.97 -24.71
N ARG A 869 23.17 4.73 -25.39
CA ARG A 869 22.92 5.18 -26.77
C ARG A 869 22.83 4.02 -27.75
N GLU A 870 23.72 3.06 -27.62
CA GLU A 870 23.88 1.98 -28.58
C GLU A 870 24.28 0.67 -27.88
N SER A 871 23.79 -0.45 -28.43
CA SER A 871 24.13 -1.78 -27.93
C SER A 871 25.61 -2.07 -28.16
N ASN A 872 26.25 -2.60 -27.12
CA ASN A 872 27.66 -2.99 -27.11
C ASN A 872 28.66 -1.85 -27.41
N VAL A 873 28.25 -0.59 -27.20
CA VAL A 873 29.13 0.57 -27.29
C VAL A 873 29.35 1.14 -25.88
N TYR A 874 30.62 1.40 -25.55
CA TYR A 874 30.96 1.98 -24.27
C TYR A 874 30.53 3.43 -24.15
N GLN A 875 29.88 3.76 -23.05
CA GLN A 875 29.44 5.08 -22.65
C GLN A 875 29.88 5.36 -21.21
N GLU A 876 30.11 6.62 -20.88
CA GLU A 876 30.46 7.04 -19.53
C GLU A 876 29.22 7.56 -18.78
N PHE A 877 29.04 7.09 -17.55
CA PHE A 877 27.96 7.49 -16.66
C PHE A 877 28.55 8.10 -15.38
N GLY A 878 28.17 9.33 -15.06
CA GLY A 878 28.70 10.07 -13.92
C GLY A 878 27.86 9.86 -12.66
N VAL A 879 28.52 9.47 -11.57
CA VAL A 879 27.95 9.43 -10.22
C VAL A 879 28.57 10.55 -9.39
N ASP A 880 27.75 11.51 -8.96
CA ASP A 880 28.16 12.57 -8.06
C ASP A 880 28.27 12.06 -6.63
N LEU A 881 29.31 12.51 -5.90
CA LEU A 881 29.48 12.20 -4.49
C LEU A 881 30.05 13.39 -3.71
N ASN A 882 29.52 13.60 -2.50
CA ASN A 882 30.05 14.57 -1.56
C ASN A 882 30.86 13.87 -0.46
N TYR A 883 32.19 13.87 -0.58
CA TYR A 883 33.08 13.19 0.35
C TYR A 883 33.53 14.12 1.47
N THR A 884 32.67 14.29 2.47
CA THR A 884 32.88 15.23 3.58
C THR A 884 33.94 14.79 4.57
N ASP A 885 33.86 13.54 5.02
CA ASP A 885 34.75 12.95 6.02
C ASP A 885 35.27 11.59 5.55
N GLN A 886 36.49 11.25 5.94
CA GLN A 886 37.11 9.98 5.58
C GLN A 886 36.55 8.82 6.42
N GLY A 887 35.89 7.87 5.76
CA GLY A 887 35.48 6.60 6.36
C GLY A 887 36.64 5.72 6.82
N THR A 888 36.33 4.72 7.64
CA THR A 888 37.32 3.84 8.30
C THR A 888 38.11 2.97 7.33
N LEU A 889 37.49 2.55 6.22
CA LEU A 889 38.14 1.75 5.18
C LEU A 889 38.49 2.54 3.93
N GLY A 890 38.05 3.79 3.80
CA GLY A 890 38.23 4.60 2.59
C GLY A 890 37.03 4.51 1.64
N LEU A 891 37.13 5.20 0.50
CA LEU A 891 36.10 5.23 -0.54
C LEU A 891 36.12 3.95 -1.38
N GLU A 892 34.95 3.57 -1.86
CA GLU A 892 34.75 2.45 -2.78
C GLU A 892 33.72 2.84 -3.84
N PHE A 893 33.99 2.48 -5.09
CA PHE A 893 33.10 2.71 -6.23
C PHE A 893 32.63 1.37 -6.75
N ARG A 894 31.33 1.11 -6.75
CA ARG A 894 30.81 -0.23 -7.03
C ARG A 894 29.84 -0.22 -8.19
N THR A 895 29.85 -1.31 -8.93
CA THR A 895 28.86 -1.63 -9.95
C THR A 895 28.13 -2.89 -9.52
N TYR A 896 26.82 -2.82 -9.32
CA TYR A 896 25.99 -3.99 -9.12
C TYR A 896 25.42 -4.46 -10.45
N PHE A 897 25.78 -5.66 -10.88
CA PHE A 897 25.21 -6.34 -12.05
C PHE A 897 23.91 -7.04 -11.67
N THR A 898 22.82 -6.76 -12.38
CA THR A 898 21.49 -7.31 -12.07
C THR A 898 21.14 -8.58 -12.83
N SER A 899 21.96 -9.01 -13.80
CA SER A 899 21.67 -10.11 -14.74
C SER A 899 20.48 -9.90 -15.70
N VAL A 900 19.93 -8.68 -15.79
CA VAL A 900 18.86 -8.35 -16.76
C VAL A 900 19.37 -8.35 -18.21
N ALA A 901 20.59 -7.86 -18.43
CA ALA A 901 21.25 -7.79 -19.73
C ALA A 901 22.75 -8.00 -19.55
N ASP A 902 23.48 -8.43 -20.59
CA ASP A 902 24.93 -8.49 -20.47
C ASP A 902 25.46 -7.10 -20.18
N LEU A 903 26.38 -7.00 -19.23
CA LEU A 903 26.99 -5.75 -18.82
C LEU A 903 28.51 -5.94 -18.84
N ALA A 904 29.23 -4.99 -19.41
CA ALA A 904 30.68 -4.96 -19.33
C ALA A 904 31.15 -3.65 -18.72
N LEU A 905 31.99 -3.74 -17.67
CA LEU A 905 32.71 -2.63 -17.07
C LEU A 905 34.13 -2.61 -17.60
N ASP A 906 34.47 -1.52 -18.28
CA ASP A 906 35.83 -1.22 -18.73
C ASP A 906 36.60 -0.52 -17.62
N ARG A 907 36.07 0.57 -17.05
CA ARG A 907 36.78 1.31 -16.00
C ARG A 907 35.90 2.21 -15.14
N VAL A 908 36.48 2.68 -14.05
CA VAL A 908 36.00 3.81 -13.25
C VAL A 908 37.07 4.92 -13.24
N LEU A 909 36.70 6.11 -13.70
CA LEU A 909 37.54 7.31 -13.68
C LEU A 909 36.92 8.36 -12.74
N VAL A 910 37.66 8.78 -11.72
CA VAL A 910 37.18 9.81 -10.80
C VAL A 910 37.82 11.15 -11.11
N VAL A 911 37.00 12.19 -11.14
CA VAL A 911 37.40 13.58 -11.36
C VAL A 911 36.97 14.44 -10.17
N THR A 912 37.59 15.61 -10.01
CA THR A 912 37.03 16.70 -9.21
C THR A 912 35.61 17.00 -9.66
N TYR A 913 34.78 17.52 -8.76
CA TYR A 913 33.44 17.94 -9.17
C TYR A 913 33.52 18.95 -10.34
N PRO A 914 32.69 18.81 -11.39
CA PRO A 914 32.74 19.70 -12.55
C PRO A 914 32.60 21.18 -12.19
N GLU A 915 33.58 21.98 -12.59
CA GLU A 915 33.58 23.44 -12.46
C GLU A 915 33.21 24.12 -13.78
N PRO A 916 32.76 25.38 -13.78
CA PRO A 916 32.60 26.16 -15.01
C PRO A 916 33.87 26.11 -15.88
N TYR A 917 33.68 25.94 -17.19
CA TYR A 917 34.77 25.86 -18.14
C TYR A 917 35.67 27.12 -18.09
N LYS A 918 36.99 26.89 -18.16
CA LYS A 918 38.02 27.94 -18.16
C LYS A 918 39.02 27.61 -19.26
N ASP A 919 39.37 28.61 -20.08
CA ASP A 919 40.43 28.46 -21.09
C ASP A 919 41.83 28.29 -20.46
N ALA A 920 41.98 28.72 -19.20
CA ALA A 920 43.21 28.55 -18.44
C ALA A 920 42.94 28.31 -16.94
N ILE A 921 43.66 27.35 -16.35
CA ILE A 921 43.65 27.07 -14.90
C ILE A 921 45.08 27.13 -14.38
N THR A 922 45.29 27.80 -13.25
CA THR A 922 46.59 27.81 -12.57
C THR A 922 46.50 27.00 -11.28
N MET A 923 47.41 26.05 -11.12
CA MET A 923 47.52 25.22 -9.91
C MET A 923 48.83 25.53 -9.18
N GLN A 924 48.75 25.61 -7.85
CA GLN A 924 49.92 25.68 -6.98
C GLN A 924 50.22 24.28 -6.45
N LEU A 925 51.49 23.90 -6.50
CA LEU A 925 52.00 22.63 -6.03
C LEU A 925 52.68 22.80 -4.69
N ALA A 926 52.34 21.92 -3.75
CA ALA A 926 53.05 21.83 -2.49
C ALA A 926 54.51 21.38 -2.73
N GLU A 927 55.39 21.71 -1.80
CA GLU A 927 56.80 21.32 -1.88
C GLU A 927 56.94 19.78 -1.91
N GLY A 928 57.41 19.22 -3.04
CA GLY A 928 57.55 17.78 -3.25
C GLY A 928 56.37 17.10 -3.94
N GLU A 929 55.29 17.82 -4.26
CA GLU A 929 54.16 17.30 -5.02
C GLU A 929 54.51 17.09 -6.50
N THR A 930 54.04 16.01 -7.12
CA THR A 930 54.15 15.78 -8.56
C THR A 930 52.75 15.52 -9.11
N LEU A 931 52.29 16.32 -10.10
CA LEU A 931 50.93 16.21 -10.66
C LEU A 931 50.66 14.91 -11.43
N GLY A 932 51.68 14.07 -11.65
CA GLY A 932 51.51 12.81 -12.38
C GLY A 932 50.91 13.04 -13.77
N ASN A 933 50.03 12.13 -14.18
CA ASN A 933 49.24 12.24 -15.39
C ASN A 933 47.92 12.96 -15.10
N LEU A 934 47.69 14.11 -15.73
CA LEU A 934 46.40 14.78 -15.65
C LEU A 934 45.51 14.40 -16.82
N ARG A 935 44.23 14.16 -16.51
CA ARG A 935 43.15 14.04 -17.50
C ARG A 935 42.13 15.13 -17.27
N ILE A 936 41.65 15.73 -18.33
CA ILE A 936 40.58 16.71 -18.30
C ILE A 936 39.38 16.16 -19.06
N LYS A 937 38.20 16.34 -18.48
CA LYS A 937 36.91 16.12 -19.13
C LYS A 937 36.24 17.45 -19.41
N PHE A 938 35.69 17.60 -20.60
CA PHE A 938 34.80 18.70 -20.97
C PHE A 938 33.37 18.18 -20.96
N ILE A 939 32.45 19.00 -20.46
CA ILE A 939 31.05 18.62 -20.28
C ILE A 939 30.18 19.74 -20.86
N ASP A 940 29.25 19.38 -21.73
CA ASP A 940 28.30 20.31 -22.34
C ASP A 940 27.07 20.54 -21.47
N GLY A 941 26.11 21.31 -21.97
CA GLY A 941 24.85 21.61 -21.28
C GLY A 941 23.89 20.42 -21.18
N ALA A 942 24.05 19.42 -22.04
CA ALA A 942 23.27 18.18 -22.02
C ALA A 942 23.88 17.11 -21.10
N GLY A 943 25.08 17.35 -20.56
CA GLY A 943 25.80 16.40 -19.73
C GLY A 943 26.61 15.37 -20.52
N ASN A 944 26.74 15.52 -21.85
CA ASN A 944 27.68 14.72 -22.62
C ASN A 944 29.11 15.04 -22.19
N VAL A 945 29.96 14.02 -22.20
CA VAL A 945 31.33 14.10 -21.69
C VAL A 945 32.31 13.80 -22.81
N SER A 946 33.35 14.63 -22.94
CA SER A 946 34.39 14.43 -23.93
C SER A 946 35.15 13.12 -23.73
N ALA A 947 35.79 12.64 -24.79
CA ALA A 947 36.85 11.65 -24.66
C ALA A 947 37.96 12.13 -23.72
N ASP A 948 38.76 11.20 -23.19
CA ASP A 948 39.90 11.54 -22.34
C ASP A 948 40.91 12.41 -23.09
N SER A 949 41.33 13.51 -22.47
CA SER A 949 42.54 14.19 -22.91
C SER A 949 43.74 13.25 -22.78
N ILE A 950 44.71 13.37 -23.69
CA ILE A 950 46.00 12.66 -23.57
C ILE A 950 46.62 13.03 -22.20
N PRO A 951 47.08 12.03 -21.42
CA PRO A 951 47.79 12.29 -20.17
C PRO A 951 48.93 13.28 -20.40
N THR A 952 48.91 14.40 -19.70
CA THR A 952 50.03 15.37 -19.76
C THR A 952 50.96 15.08 -18.59
N PRO A 953 52.14 14.46 -18.80
CA PRO A 953 53.05 14.13 -17.72
C PRO A 953 53.68 15.42 -17.17
N LEU A 954 53.42 15.72 -15.90
CA LEU A 954 53.99 16.88 -15.21
C LEU A 954 54.97 16.40 -14.14
N THR A 955 56.27 16.56 -14.41
CA THR A 955 57.32 16.20 -13.47
C THR A 955 57.97 17.45 -12.88
N LEU A 956 57.81 17.66 -11.58
CA LEU A 956 58.60 18.64 -10.83
C LEU A 956 60.02 18.08 -10.64
N SER A 957 60.97 18.58 -11.43
CA SER A 957 62.39 18.34 -11.21
C SER A 957 62.91 19.37 -10.21
N ASN A 958 62.89 19.04 -8.91
CA ASN A 958 63.62 19.80 -7.88
C ASN A 958 65.16 19.64 -7.97
N LYS A 959 65.69 19.15 -9.09
CA LYS A 959 67.13 19.12 -9.33
C LYS A 959 67.49 20.17 -10.38
N PHE A 960 67.88 21.35 -9.90
CA PHE A 960 68.95 22.08 -10.55
C PHE A 960 70.16 21.12 -10.64
N TYR A 961 70.34 20.48 -11.79
CA TYR A 961 71.66 20.04 -12.18
C TYR A 961 72.48 21.31 -12.42
N LEU A 962 73.17 21.77 -11.38
CA LEU A 962 74.39 22.55 -11.59
C LEU A 962 75.32 21.63 -12.39
N PRO A 963 75.74 21.98 -13.63
CA PRO A 963 76.83 21.27 -14.25
C PRO A 963 78.05 21.55 -13.38
N PHE A 964 78.52 20.52 -12.67
CA PHE A 964 79.80 20.54 -12.00
C PHE A 964 80.88 20.69 -13.08
N ILE A 965 81.27 21.94 -13.37
CA ILE A 965 82.56 22.26 -13.93
C ILE A 965 83.49 22.50 -12.75
N ALA A 966 84.37 21.54 -12.46
CA ALA A 966 85.69 21.83 -11.91
C ALA A 966 86.63 20.63 -12.12
N LYS A 967 87.72 20.93 -12.84
CA LYS A 967 89.05 20.29 -12.94
C LYS A 967 89.33 19.02 -12.16
#